data_AF-A0A3M7F504-F1
#
_entry.id   AF-A0A3M7F504-F1
#
_cell.length_a   1.000
_cell.length_b   1.000
_cell.length_c   1.000
_cell.angle_alpha   90.00
_cell.angle_beta   90.00
_cell.angle_gamma   90.00
#
_symmetry.space_group_name_H-M   'P 1'
#
loop_
_entity.id
_entity.type
_entity.pdbx_description
1 polymer ?
#
loop_
_entity_poly.entity_id
_entity_poly.type
_entity_poly.pdbx_seq_one_letter_code
_entity_poly.pdbx_strand_id
1 'polypeptide(L)'
;MDFTGFHGPLRVLVRSAHMVEFAQLCHILSSDDTSFRPRSEPASERGAISPPDLTGNVFSHVTIKTAQKSALRDTASDLRHQQDDAPWWDTQSQSVIEILDYCARSGHGFSSLKMSKAAKLRYGRNVNRSFPFAPLNGGKIALTVVRWVADVALKNVTGIDGWLRYARIPNADSLRGQVPGHIVALNDSETSPVFTAGQELMSGMAGILGANVDVSYSMSEKGSYRNATGTLIVGSMDQFEGASIDMSEEPELIEDGYHIAFSGSDVHIIGSNQRGALYGAFKLLAWLAQGRIPQDSYTSNPDAPIRWGNQWDNLQDGGNHGSVERGYAGDSIFFKDGGVREDLSRVPLYARLLASVGINALVVNNVNANESMVEPRIVEGLGRIADLMRPYGVRLGMSLNFATPELLGVLDTFDPFDESVIQFWQDRTDLIYSHIPDMAGYLVKANSEGQPGPLTYNRTLADGANLFARRVQPYGGVVMFRGFVYDSTSLNQTEDWRADRANAAVEFFDGLDGKFEDNVVVQIKYGPIDFQVREPASPLFAHLQNTATAIELQVTQEYLGQQCHVFYYADLWKSVLDWDMRYEEKPSLVRDIIAGRRFNQSLGGYAAVINVGLNQTWLGSHLAMSNLYLYGRMSWDPTVSGEDVIQDWTRMTFNHNPDVIQTIKEISMESWPTYENYSGNLGIQTLADITGSHYGPDPASQDGNPWGQWTRADTFSIGMDRTVFNGTGFAGQYPAIVRNKYDNISTTPDDLLLWFHHVNYTYPLKESDETVIQHFYNAHYAGAANAQTYAPRWEALKGKMNQQQYEEQLYRLIYQGGHSIVWRDTINQFYYNLSSIPDEQNRGGCGGDFPYRIEAESMELDGYNVTIAEPWNTASSGRLIAASSNDTATATATVPDSLLTSNSSTYDVAVNYFDVAIGIAHWTLYLNDRMVGEWKGDMEYQLGHAPAVAINGDSNTRITFHDVEVRSGDVLKIVGEPEREDVAAVDYISIFPPGVVD
;
A
#
# COMPACT_ATOMS: atom_id res chain seq x y z
N MET A 1 -52.88 -14.36 -10.10
CA MET A 1 -53.25 -15.80 -10.10
C MET A 1 -52.13 -16.50 -9.35
N ASP A 2 -52.22 -16.53 -8.02
CA ASP A 2 -52.83 -17.58 -7.16
C ASP A 2 -51.69 -18.43 -6.57
N PHE A 3 -51.07 -18.06 -5.44
CA PHE A 3 -51.43 -18.23 -4.01
C PHE A 3 -51.32 -19.67 -3.42
N THR A 4 -50.70 -19.70 -2.22
CA THR A 4 -50.71 -20.70 -1.12
C THR A 4 -49.65 -21.84 -1.14
N GLY A 5 -48.94 -22.19 -0.06
CA GLY A 5 -48.90 -21.69 1.33
C GLY A 5 -48.02 -22.55 2.30
N PHE A 6 -47.34 -21.86 3.24
CA PHE A 6 -47.12 -22.14 4.68
C PHE A 6 -46.64 -23.50 5.25
N HIS A 7 -45.51 -23.51 5.98
CA HIS A 7 -45.39 -23.39 7.47
C HIS A 7 -44.02 -23.92 8.01
N GLY A 8 -43.32 -23.12 8.83
CA GLY A 8 -42.32 -23.60 9.81
C GLY A 8 -43.00 -24.12 11.10
N PRO A 9 -42.25 -24.68 12.08
CA PRO A 9 -41.57 -23.79 13.06
C PRO A 9 -40.21 -24.27 13.65
N LEU A 10 -39.37 -23.26 13.96
CA LEU A 10 -38.48 -23.06 15.14
C LEU A 10 -37.60 -24.19 15.77
N ARG A 11 -36.26 -23.97 15.73
CA ARG A 11 -35.29 -23.67 16.84
C ARG A 11 -34.75 -24.89 17.66
N VAL A 12 -33.49 -25.08 18.11
CA VAL A 12 -32.24 -24.31 18.36
C VAL A 12 -31.06 -25.32 18.49
N LEU A 13 -29.82 -25.02 18.04
CA LEU A 13 -28.56 -24.95 18.85
C LEU A 13 -27.25 -25.00 18.01
N VAL A 14 -26.52 -23.88 18.11
CA VAL A 14 -25.05 -23.66 18.15
C VAL A 14 -24.24 -23.89 16.87
N ARG A 15 -23.93 -22.76 16.21
CA ARG A 15 -22.80 -22.60 15.28
C ARG A 15 -21.57 -22.14 16.07
N SER A 16 -20.42 -22.75 15.78
CA SER A 16 -19.09 -22.27 16.14
C SER A 16 -18.31 -21.99 14.86
N ALA A 17 -17.57 -20.88 14.85
CA ALA A 17 -16.89 -20.26 13.71
C ALA A 17 -15.63 -21.00 13.21
N HIS A 18 -15.58 -22.33 13.30
CA HIS A 18 -14.41 -23.14 12.90
C HIS A 18 -14.65 -24.05 11.68
N MET A 19 -15.71 -23.78 10.88
CA MET A 19 -16.04 -24.61 9.71
C MET A 19 -15.79 -23.96 8.35
N VAL A 20 -15.28 -22.73 8.32
CA VAL A 20 -14.90 -22.06 7.06
C VAL A 20 -13.64 -22.70 6.45
N GLU A 21 -12.70 -23.15 7.28
CA GLU A 21 -11.47 -23.83 6.81
C GLU A 21 -11.69 -25.26 6.29
N PHE A 22 -12.81 -25.92 6.63
CA PHE A 22 -13.12 -27.26 6.09
C PHE A 22 -13.87 -27.18 4.75
N ALA A 23 -14.57 -26.08 4.48
CA ALA A 23 -15.24 -25.84 3.20
C ALA A 23 -14.23 -25.52 2.07
N GLN A 24 -13.12 -24.86 2.41
CA GLN A 24 -12.03 -24.57 1.46
C GLN A 24 -11.34 -25.84 0.95
N LEU A 25 -11.27 -26.92 1.73
CA LEU A 25 -10.73 -28.20 1.26
C LEU A 25 -11.69 -28.96 0.33
N CYS A 26 -13.00 -28.72 0.45
CA CYS A 26 -14.02 -29.37 -0.37
C CYS A 26 -14.31 -28.62 -1.67
N HIS A 27 -13.97 -27.33 -1.78
CA HIS A 27 -14.21 -26.55 -3.00
C HIS A 27 -13.05 -26.62 -4.02
N ILE A 28 -11.86 -27.05 -3.60
CA ILE A 28 -10.68 -27.27 -4.46
C ILE A 28 -10.80 -28.56 -5.30
N LEU A 29 -11.89 -29.35 -5.13
CA LEU A 29 -12.10 -30.60 -5.86
C LEU A 29 -13.29 -30.57 -6.85
N SER A 30 -13.70 -29.41 -7.36
CA SER A 30 -14.81 -29.35 -8.33
C SER A 30 -14.73 -28.29 -9.43
N SER A 31 -13.54 -27.98 -9.96
CA SER A 31 -13.42 -27.15 -11.17
C SER A 31 -12.38 -27.71 -12.14
N ASP A 32 -12.75 -28.76 -12.85
CA ASP A 32 -12.13 -29.08 -14.14
C ASP A 32 -12.87 -28.27 -15.21
N ASP A 33 -12.22 -27.21 -15.72
CA ASP A 33 -12.57 -26.64 -17.02
C ASP A 33 -11.28 -26.50 -17.84
N THR A 34 -11.07 -27.45 -18.75
CA THR A 34 -9.93 -27.46 -19.67
C THR A 34 -10.34 -26.82 -20.99
N SER A 35 -9.72 -25.69 -21.29
CA SER A 35 -9.82 -24.99 -22.57
C SER A 35 -9.01 -25.72 -23.65
N PHE A 36 -9.60 -25.93 -24.83
CA PHE A 36 -8.91 -26.36 -26.05
C PHE A 36 -9.10 -25.31 -27.17
N ARG A 37 -7.98 -24.95 -27.82
CA ARG A 37 -7.81 -23.91 -28.86
C ARG A 37 -8.69 -24.09 -30.11
N PRO A 38 -8.97 -23.01 -30.88
CA PRO A 38 -9.69 -23.10 -32.15
C PRO A 38 -8.76 -23.26 -33.37
N ARG A 39 -9.17 -24.10 -34.34
CA ARG A 39 -8.80 -23.98 -35.77
C ARG A 39 -9.97 -24.42 -36.67
N SER A 40 -10.48 -23.46 -37.43
CA SER A 40 -11.02 -23.48 -38.81
C SER A 40 -11.96 -24.62 -39.31
N GLU A 41 -13.24 -24.26 -39.50
CA GLU A 41 -14.06 -24.37 -40.75
C GLU A 41 -14.60 -25.74 -41.28
N PRO A 42 -15.65 -25.80 -42.15
CA PRO A 42 -17.04 -26.11 -41.76
C PRO A 42 -17.69 -27.31 -42.51
N ALA A 43 -18.87 -27.80 -42.04
CA ALA A 43 -20.08 -28.11 -42.84
C ALA A 43 -21.06 -29.16 -42.22
N SER A 44 -22.35 -28.83 -42.36
CA SER A 44 -23.53 -29.67 -42.70
C SER A 44 -24.13 -30.74 -41.76
N GLU A 45 -25.41 -30.51 -41.48
CA GLU A 45 -26.57 -31.42 -41.52
C GLU A 45 -26.95 -32.38 -40.36
N ARG A 46 -28.14 -32.07 -39.82
CA ARG A 46 -29.33 -32.92 -39.52
C ARG A 46 -29.14 -34.24 -38.76
N GLY A 47 -29.94 -34.38 -37.70
CA GLY A 47 -30.52 -35.68 -37.33
C GLY A 47 -30.91 -35.82 -35.87
N ALA A 48 -32.18 -35.57 -35.57
CA ALA A 48 -32.83 -35.98 -34.32
C ALA A 48 -32.84 -37.52 -34.17
N ILE A 49 -32.86 -38.01 -32.92
CA ILE A 49 -33.69 -39.13 -32.43
C ILE A 49 -33.53 -39.24 -30.91
N SER A 50 -34.66 -39.27 -30.20
CA SER A 50 -34.82 -39.50 -28.76
C SER A 50 -35.14 -41.01 -28.47
N PRO A 51 -35.36 -41.46 -27.21
CA PRO A 51 -34.72 -42.65 -26.62
C PRO A 51 -35.68 -43.86 -26.47
N PRO A 52 -35.23 -44.96 -25.82
CA PRO A 52 -36.16 -45.76 -25.00
C PRO A 52 -35.60 -46.16 -23.63
N ASP A 53 -36.22 -45.59 -22.59
CA ASP A 53 -37.05 -46.24 -21.56
C ASP A 53 -36.74 -47.61 -20.91
N LEU A 54 -36.91 -47.58 -19.57
CA LEU A 54 -37.51 -48.56 -18.63
C LEU A 54 -36.63 -49.54 -17.79
N THR A 55 -36.57 -49.18 -16.50
CA THR A 55 -36.91 -49.99 -15.30
C THR A 55 -35.97 -51.08 -14.75
N GLY A 56 -35.70 -50.98 -13.44
CA GLY A 56 -35.28 -52.11 -12.61
C GLY A 56 -34.72 -51.72 -11.24
N ASN A 57 -35.57 -51.59 -10.23
CA ASN A 57 -35.19 -51.47 -8.81
C ASN A 57 -34.92 -52.87 -8.22
N VAL A 58 -33.70 -53.17 -7.76
CA VAL A 58 -33.42 -54.16 -6.69
C VAL A 58 -32.19 -53.72 -5.89
N PHE A 59 -32.36 -53.52 -4.58
CA PHE A 59 -31.32 -53.22 -3.59
C PHE A 59 -30.30 -54.37 -3.43
N SER A 60 -29.01 -54.07 -3.26
CA SER A 60 -28.21 -54.70 -2.19
C SER A 60 -26.92 -53.93 -1.82
N HIS A 61 -26.76 -53.75 -0.51
CA HIS A 61 -25.65 -53.15 0.22
C HIS A 61 -24.26 -53.78 -0.05
N VAL A 62 -23.52 -53.44 -1.11
CA VAL A 62 -22.05 -53.63 -1.17
C VAL A 62 -21.39 -52.66 -2.20
N THR A 63 -21.21 -51.36 -1.93
CA THR A 63 -20.23 -50.54 -2.70
C THR A 63 -19.75 -49.22 -2.10
N ILE A 64 -20.08 -48.86 -0.85
CA ILE A 64 -19.65 -47.54 -0.32
C ILE A 64 -18.20 -47.56 0.24
N LYS A 65 -17.70 -48.70 0.72
CA LYS A 65 -16.33 -48.81 1.26
C LYS A 65 -15.23 -48.91 0.20
N THR A 66 -15.55 -49.36 -1.02
CA THR A 66 -14.56 -49.58 -2.08
C THR A 66 -14.28 -48.29 -2.84
N ALA A 67 -15.31 -47.48 -3.10
CA ALA A 67 -15.19 -46.17 -3.75
C ALA A 67 -14.41 -45.15 -2.91
N GLN A 68 -14.62 -45.11 -1.59
CA GLN A 68 -13.80 -44.27 -0.69
C GLN A 68 -12.33 -44.70 -0.65
N LYS A 69 -12.03 -46.00 -0.82
CA LYS A 69 -10.66 -46.50 -0.83
C LYS A 69 -9.92 -46.21 -2.14
N SER A 70 -10.60 -46.17 -3.28
CA SER A 70 -9.96 -45.78 -4.54
C SER A 70 -9.69 -44.29 -4.53
N ALA A 71 -10.69 -43.46 -4.18
CA ALA A 71 -10.52 -42.00 -4.11
C ALA A 71 -9.32 -41.58 -3.23
N LEU A 72 -9.17 -42.18 -2.03
CA LEU A 72 -8.03 -41.90 -1.16
C LEU A 72 -6.67 -42.34 -1.74
N ARG A 73 -6.64 -43.38 -2.57
CA ARG A 73 -5.41 -43.84 -3.25
C ARG A 73 -5.08 -42.96 -4.44
N ASP A 74 -6.09 -42.56 -5.20
CA ASP A 74 -5.95 -41.72 -6.37
C ASP A 74 -5.43 -40.34 -5.93
N THR A 75 -6.03 -39.74 -4.89
CA THR A 75 -5.52 -38.49 -4.29
C THR A 75 -4.09 -38.62 -3.72
N ALA A 76 -3.75 -39.75 -3.09
CA ALA A 76 -2.39 -39.99 -2.60
C ALA A 76 -1.37 -40.26 -3.73
N SER A 77 -1.84 -40.63 -4.93
CA SER A 77 -1.02 -40.79 -6.13
C SER A 77 -0.79 -39.44 -6.81
N ASP A 78 -1.84 -38.62 -6.93
CA ASP A 78 -1.77 -37.29 -7.53
C ASP A 78 -0.84 -36.37 -6.73
N LEU A 79 -0.93 -36.42 -5.39
CA LEU A 79 -0.03 -35.67 -4.50
C LEU A 79 1.44 -36.13 -4.60
N ARG A 80 1.70 -37.39 -4.99
CA ARG A 80 3.09 -37.85 -5.23
C ARG A 80 3.61 -37.37 -6.57
N HIS A 81 2.78 -37.36 -7.62
CA HIS A 81 3.16 -36.78 -8.90
C HIS A 81 3.45 -35.28 -8.78
N GLN A 82 2.65 -34.54 -8.02
CA GLN A 82 2.92 -33.11 -7.75
C GLN A 82 4.20 -32.87 -6.93
N GLN A 83 4.62 -33.84 -6.09
CA GLN A 83 5.89 -33.79 -5.36
C GLN A 83 7.10 -34.05 -6.27
N ASP A 84 6.97 -34.92 -7.26
CA ASP A 84 8.03 -35.24 -8.22
C ASP A 84 8.27 -34.07 -9.22
N ASP A 85 7.26 -33.23 -9.46
CA ASP A 85 7.34 -32.05 -10.35
C ASP A 85 7.74 -30.73 -9.63
N ALA A 86 7.83 -30.73 -8.29
CA ALA A 86 8.20 -29.56 -7.47
C ALA A 86 9.01 -29.95 -6.21
N PRO A 87 10.35 -30.06 -6.28
CA PRO A 87 11.18 -30.66 -5.21
C PRO A 87 11.35 -29.82 -3.93
N TRP A 88 10.72 -28.65 -3.80
CA TRP A 88 10.72 -27.82 -2.58
C TRP A 88 9.50 -28.07 -1.66
N TRP A 89 8.69 -29.10 -1.93
CA TRP A 89 7.59 -29.53 -1.06
C TRP A 89 8.06 -30.21 0.24
N ASP A 90 7.77 -29.56 1.37
CA ASP A 90 8.24 -29.89 2.74
C ASP A 90 7.59 -31.17 3.36
N THR A 91 8.23 -31.68 4.40
CA THR A 91 7.89 -32.82 5.29
C THR A 91 6.43 -32.91 5.77
N GLN A 92 5.65 -31.83 5.70
CA GLN A 92 4.21 -31.84 6.02
C GLN A 92 3.37 -32.56 4.96
N SER A 93 3.70 -32.40 3.68
CA SER A 93 3.00 -33.06 2.56
C SER A 93 3.23 -34.57 2.56
N GLN A 94 4.44 -35.00 2.92
CA GLN A 94 4.76 -36.42 3.13
C GLN A 94 3.88 -37.05 4.22
N SER A 95 3.63 -36.29 5.29
CA SER A 95 2.78 -36.74 6.40
C SER A 95 1.31 -36.89 5.97
N VAL A 96 0.82 -36.01 5.09
CA VAL A 96 -0.54 -36.09 4.51
C VAL A 96 -0.67 -37.31 3.61
N ILE A 97 0.31 -37.55 2.72
CA ILE A 97 0.36 -38.72 1.84
C ILE A 97 0.37 -40.02 2.67
N GLU A 98 1.17 -40.09 3.73
CA GLU A 98 1.23 -41.27 4.62
C GLU A 98 -0.08 -41.53 5.37
N ILE A 99 -0.79 -40.48 5.78
CA ILE A 99 -2.10 -40.58 6.44
C ILE A 99 -3.17 -41.07 5.46
N LEU A 100 -3.21 -40.52 4.24
CA LEU A 100 -4.14 -40.95 3.18
C LEU A 100 -3.93 -42.42 2.80
N ASP A 101 -2.67 -42.83 2.64
CA ASP A 101 -2.25 -44.20 2.39
C ASP A 101 -2.67 -45.17 3.51
N TYR A 102 -2.56 -44.73 4.76
CA TYR A 102 -2.95 -45.52 5.91
C TYR A 102 -4.47 -45.70 5.99
N CYS A 103 -5.24 -44.63 5.74
CA CYS A 103 -6.70 -44.68 5.67
C CYS A 103 -7.19 -45.57 4.51
N ALA A 104 -6.55 -45.47 3.34
CA ALA A 104 -6.84 -46.33 2.19
C ALA A 104 -6.58 -47.81 2.46
N ARG A 105 -5.48 -48.15 3.17
CA ARG A 105 -5.12 -49.53 3.51
C ARG A 105 -6.00 -50.11 4.64
N SER A 106 -6.28 -49.32 5.67
CA SER A 106 -6.98 -49.79 6.87
C SER A 106 -8.51 -49.79 6.77
N GLY A 107 -9.10 -48.96 5.89
CA GLY A 107 -10.57 -48.82 5.77
C GLY A 107 -11.21 -48.10 6.96
N HIS A 108 -10.41 -47.35 7.72
CA HIS A 108 -10.82 -46.54 8.86
C HIS A 108 -10.78 -45.05 8.51
N GLY A 109 -11.86 -44.32 8.79
CA GLY A 109 -11.91 -42.86 8.63
C GLY A 109 -11.07 -42.13 9.68
N PHE A 110 -10.72 -40.87 9.39
CA PHE A 110 -9.85 -40.00 10.21
C PHE A 110 -10.22 -39.97 11.71
N SER A 111 -11.49 -40.16 12.05
CA SER A 111 -12.01 -40.13 13.42
C SER A 111 -11.58 -41.31 14.34
N SER A 112 -10.79 -42.28 13.85
CA SER A 112 -10.48 -43.51 14.59
C SER A 112 -9.00 -43.78 14.90
N LEU A 113 -8.10 -42.80 14.66
CA LEU A 113 -6.68 -42.94 15.01
C LEU A 113 -6.45 -42.94 16.55
N LYS A 114 -5.95 -44.06 17.10
CA LYS A 114 -5.43 -44.12 18.47
C LYS A 114 -3.95 -43.73 18.53
N MET A 115 -3.62 -42.76 19.38
CA MET A 115 -2.30 -42.08 19.47
C MET A 115 -1.10 -42.99 19.80
N SER A 116 -1.29 -44.22 20.30
CA SER A 116 -0.16 -45.11 20.64
C SER A 116 0.61 -45.66 19.44
N LYS A 117 0.10 -45.47 18.20
CA LYS A 117 0.79 -45.88 16.97
C LYS A 117 1.44 -44.74 16.18
N ALA A 118 0.94 -43.50 16.29
CA ALA A 118 1.58 -42.33 15.67
C ALA A 118 2.98 -42.06 16.27
N ALA A 119 3.14 -42.27 17.58
CA ALA A 119 4.45 -42.17 18.24
C ALA A 119 5.45 -43.27 17.80
N LYS A 120 4.98 -44.41 17.27
CA LYS A 120 5.83 -45.50 16.77
C LYS A 120 6.37 -45.27 15.36
N LEU A 121 5.80 -44.32 14.62
CA LEU A 121 6.27 -43.92 13.29
C LEU A 121 7.37 -42.87 13.35
N ARG A 122 7.56 -42.17 14.48
CA ARG A 122 8.54 -41.07 14.61
C ARG A 122 9.88 -41.44 15.27
N TYR A 123 9.98 -42.57 15.98
CA TYR A 123 11.23 -43.01 16.61
C TYR A 123 11.50 -44.49 16.33
N GLY A 124 12.51 -44.73 15.49
CA GLY A 124 13.13 -46.03 15.33
C GLY A 124 13.61 -46.60 16.67
N ARG A 125 13.49 -47.93 16.79
CA ARG A 125 13.82 -48.83 17.91
C ARG A 125 14.63 -48.29 19.11
N ASN A 126 14.21 -48.77 20.28
CA ASN A 126 14.87 -48.85 21.59
C ASN A 126 14.81 -47.63 22.53
N VAL A 127 13.72 -47.52 23.30
CA VAL A 127 13.79 -47.01 24.68
C VAL A 127 12.92 -47.90 25.58
N ASN A 128 13.58 -48.65 26.45
CA ASN A 128 12.97 -49.54 27.42
C ASN A 128 12.90 -48.82 28.78
N ARG A 129 11.90 -47.95 28.98
CA ARG A 129 11.55 -47.42 30.32
C ARG A 129 10.04 -47.18 30.42
N SER A 130 9.46 -47.83 31.42
CA SER A 130 8.06 -47.74 31.82
C SER A 130 7.74 -46.37 32.45
N PHE A 131 6.79 -45.64 31.85
CA PHE A 131 6.08 -44.51 32.49
C PHE A 131 4.62 -44.91 32.75
N PRO A 132 4.06 -44.67 33.94
CA PRO A 132 2.66 -44.95 34.21
C PRO A 132 1.81 -43.75 33.79
N PHE A 133 0.97 -43.89 32.76
CA PHE A 133 -0.09 -42.93 32.47
C PHE A 133 -1.46 -43.60 32.59
N ALA A 134 -2.26 -43.05 33.50
CA ALA A 134 -3.69 -43.31 33.63
C ALA A 134 -4.45 -42.82 32.38
N PRO A 135 -5.62 -43.38 32.05
CA PRO A 135 -6.37 -43.03 30.84
C PRO A 135 -6.94 -41.60 30.94
N LEU A 136 -6.55 -40.72 30.01
CA LEU A 136 -7.12 -39.39 29.86
C LEU A 136 -8.36 -39.43 28.95
N ASN A 137 -9.44 -38.79 29.41
CA ASN A 137 -10.73 -38.66 28.71
C ASN A 137 -10.60 -37.98 27.33
N GLY A 138 -11.42 -38.44 26.36
CA GLY A 138 -11.43 -37.97 24.97
C GLY A 138 -11.63 -36.45 24.77
N GLY A 139 -12.18 -35.74 25.75
CA GLY A 139 -12.29 -34.27 25.72
C GLY A 139 -10.95 -33.52 25.78
N LYS A 140 -9.91 -34.09 26.40
CA LYS A 140 -8.57 -33.45 26.43
C LYS A 140 -7.82 -33.62 25.12
N ILE A 141 -8.09 -34.69 24.37
CA ILE A 141 -7.43 -34.98 23.09
C ILE A 141 -7.92 -34.03 22.00
N ALA A 142 -9.24 -33.76 21.95
CA ALA A 142 -9.80 -32.74 21.07
C ALA A 142 -9.25 -31.34 21.38
N LEU A 143 -9.10 -31.00 22.67
CA LEU A 143 -8.51 -29.73 23.09
C LEU A 143 -7.03 -29.60 22.68
N THR A 144 -6.24 -30.67 22.73
CA THR A 144 -4.82 -30.65 22.32
C THR A 144 -4.65 -30.57 20.81
N VAL A 145 -5.53 -31.19 20.01
CA VAL A 145 -5.48 -31.09 18.55
C VAL A 145 -5.96 -29.73 18.06
N VAL A 146 -7.03 -29.17 18.65
CA VAL A 146 -7.46 -27.79 18.37
C VAL A 146 -6.37 -26.80 18.78
N ARG A 147 -5.69 -27.04 19.91
CA ARG A 147 -4.56 -26.21 20.33
C ARG A 147 -3.35 -26.36 19.42
N TRP A 148 -3.07 -27.55 18.88
CA TRP A 148 -1.97 -27.75 17.93
C TRP A 148 -2.27 -27.18 16.54
N VAL A 149 -3.51 -27.29 16.05
CA VAL A 149 -3.95 -26.64 14.81
C VAL A 149 -3.99 -25.12 14.99
N ALA A 150 -4.43 -24.62 16.14
CA ALA A 150 -4.30 -23.21 16.51
C ALA A 150 -2.83 -22.79 16.61
N ASP A 151 -1.95 -23.59 17.22
CA ASP A 151 -0.51 -23.31 17.36
C ASP A 151 0.25 -23.40 16.02
N VAL A 152 -0.31 -24.09 15.01
CA VAL A 152 0.22 -24.17 13.63
C VAL A 152 -0.37 -23.06 12.77
N ALA A 153 -1.65 -22.72 12.91
CA ALA A 153 -2.27 -21.54 12.28
C ALA A 153 -1.73 -20.22 12.86
N LEU A 154 -1.32 -20.21 14.14
CA LEU A 154 -0.63 -19.10 14.81
C LEU A 154 0.79 -18.83 14.27
N LYS A 155 1.28 -19.59 13.27
CA LYS A 155 2.63 -19.41 12.72
C LYS A 155 2.72 -18.59 11.44
N ASN A 156 1.64 -18.46 10.67
CA ASN A 156 1.68 -17.69 9.41
C ASN A 156 1.13 -16.28 9.62
N VAL A 157 2.01 -15.34 9.95
CA VAL A 157 1.69 -13.91 9.99
C VAL A 157 1.96 -13.35 8.61
N THR A 158 0.93 -13.26 7.77
CA THR A 158 1.05 -12.85 6.36
C THR A 158 0.96 -11.33 6.14
N GLY A 159 0.62 -10.57 7.18
CA GLY A 159 0.39 -9.12 7.11
C GLY A 159 -1.08 -8.71 6.97
N ILE A 160 -2.00 -9.66 6.74
CA ILE A 160 -3.38 -9.34 6.38
C ILE A 160 -4.17 -8.63 7.50
N ASP A 161 -3.84 -8.91 8.75
CA ASP A 161 -4.48 -8.25 9.90
C ASP A 161 -3.97 -6.81 10.11
N GLY A 162 -2.93 -6.39 9.38
CA GLY A 162 -2.26 -5.11 9.59
C GLY A 162 -1.85 -4.91 11.05
N TRP A 163 -2.33 -3.82 11.67
CA TRP A 163 -2.12 -3.53 13.08
C TRP A 163 -3.23 -4.07 14.00
N LEU A 164 -4.22 -4.80 13.48
CA LEU A 164 -5.32 -5.38 14.26
C LEU A 164 -5.12 -6.88 14.53
N ARG A 165 -3.86 -7.29 14.74
CA ARG A 165 -3.48 -8.71 14.95
C ARG A 165 -4.10 -9.36 16.18
N TYR A 166 -4.47 -8.55 17.18
CA TYR A 166 -4.93 -9.02 18.49
C TYR A 166 -4.05 -10.12 19.10
N ALA A 167 -2.74 -10.03 18.84
CA ALA A 167 -1.77 -10.96 19.38
C ALA A 167 -1.66 -10.81 20.90
N ARG A 168 -1.49 -11.94 21.60
CA ARG A 168 -1.34 -11.92 23.05
C ARG A 168 -0.06 -11.17 23.45
N ILE A 169 -0.21 -10.18 24.32
CA ILE A 169 0.90 -9.32 24.77
C ILE A 169 1.64 -9.92 25.98
N PRO A 170 2.91 -9.53 26.23
CA PRO A 170 3.70 -10.08 27.35
C PRO A 170 3.09 -9.87 28.74
N ASN A 171 2.40 -8.75 28.98
CA ASN A 171 1.78 -8.38 30.27
C ASN A 171 0.26 -8.64 30.32
N ALA A 172 -0.27 -9.49 29.43
CA ALA A 172 -1.69 -9.78 29.27
C ALA A 172 -2.42 -10.09 30.60
N ASP A 173 -1.81 -10.93 31.44
CA ASP A 173 -2.44 -11.36 32.71
C ASP A 173 -2.57 -10.22 33.73
N SER A 174 -1.69 -9.20 33.67
CA SER A 174 -1.74 -8.01 34.53
C SER A 174 -2.88 -7.06 34.15
N LEU A 175 -3.15 -6.93 32.85
CA LEU A 175 -4.20 -6.05 32.34
C LEU A 175 -5.58 -6.71 32.34
N ARG A 176 -5.66 -8.05 32.27
CA ARG A 176 -6.94 -8.78 32.25
C ARG A 176 -7.87 -8.40 33.41
N GLY A 177 -7.32 -8.16 34.61
CA GLY A 177 -8.11 -7.78 35.79
C GLY A 177 -8.57 -6.32 35.83
N GLN A 178 -8.13 -5.50 34.88
CA GLN A 178 -8.44 -4.06 34.82
C GLN A 178 -9.55 -3.74 33.83
N VAL A 179 -10.03 -4.75 33.09
CA VAL A 179 -11.13 -4.63 32.13
C VAL A 179 -12.27 -5.58 32.49
N PRO A 180 -13.52 -5.17 32.29
CA PRO A 180 -14.70 -6.02 32.42
C PRO A 180 -14.63 -7.33 31.64
N GLY A 181 -15.19 -8.40 32.21
CA GLY A 181 -15.41 -9.67 31.50
C GLY A 181 -16.70 -9.70 30.68
N HIS A 182 -17.60 -8.73 30.85
CA HIS A 182 -18.89 -8.66 30.18
C HIS A 182 -19.01 -7.35 29.40
N ILE A 183 -19.34 -7.44 28.10
CA ILE A 183 -19.56 -6.31 27.21
C ILE A 183 -21.06 -6.15 26.93
N VAL A 184 -21.54 -4.91 26.97
CA VAL A 184 -22.89 -4.51 26.55
C VAL A 184 -22.77 -3.54 25.37
N ALA A 185 -23.18 -3.99 24.19
CA ALA A 185 -23.33 -3.13 23.03
C ALA A 185 -24.78 -2.67 22.90
N LEU A 186 -25.01 -1.35 22.91
CA LEU A 186 -26.33 -0.74 22.91
C LEU A 186 -27.00 -0.71 21.51
N ASN A 187 -26.74 -1.71 20.67
CA ASN A 187 -27.41 -1.91 19.39
C ASN A 187 -27.36 -3.40 19.01
N ASP A 188 -28.49 -3.96 18.57
CA ASP A 188 -28.62 -5.36 18.14
C ASP A 188 -28.68 -5.54 16.61
N SER A 189 -28.64 -4.45 15.84
CA SER A 189 -28.56 -4.49 14.38
C SER A 189 -27.14 -4.85 13.93
N GLU A 190 -26.97 -5.94 13.18
CA GLU A 190 -25.66 -6.40 12.68
C GLU A 190 -24.98 -5.39 11.74
N THR A 191 -25.74 -4.46 11.15
CA THR A 191 -25.23 -3.36 10.31
C THR A 191 -24.78 -2.14 11.10
N SER A 192 -24.95 -2.13 12.43
CA SER A 192 -24.60 -1.00 13.30
C SER A 192 -23.11 -0.99 13.65
N PRO A 193 -22.44 0.18 13.59
CA PRO A 193 -21.09 0.34 14.16
C PRO A 193 -20.98 -0.03 15.65
N VAL A 194 -22.03 0.13 16.44
CA VAL A 194 -22.03 -0.23 17.87
C VAL A 194 -22.11 -1.75 18.06
N PHE A 195 -22.84 -2.46 17.20
CA PHE A 195 -22.83 -3.92 17.18
C PHE A 195 -21.42 -4.42 16.86
N THR A 196 -20.80 -3.87 15.81
CA THR A 196 -19.43 -4.17 15.40
C THR A 196 -18.43 -3.88 16.52
N ALA A 197 -18.58 -2.76 17.24
CA ALA A 197 -17.73 -2.42 18.38
C ALA A 197 -17.74 -3.52 19.45
N GLY A 198 -18.92 -4.09 19.75
CA GLY A 198 -19.04 -5.24 20.65
C GLY A 198 -18.26 -6.47 20.18
N GLN A 199 -18.33 -6.79 18.88
CA GLN A 199 -17.60 -7.92 18.28
C GLN A 199 -16.08 -7.72 18.31
N GLU A 200 -15.60 -6.52 17.96
CA GLU A 200 -14.17 -6.19 17.98
C GLU A 200 -13.62 -6.18 19.41
N LEU A 201 -14.36 -5.62 20.37
CA LEU A 201 -13.97 -5.65 21.79
C LEU A 201 -13.86 -7.08 22.32
N MET A 202 -14.87 -7.93 22.05
CA MET A 202 -14.85 -9.33 22.45
C MET A 202 -13.64 -10.06 21.84
N SER A 203 -13.43 -9.93 20.53
CA SER A 203 -12.35 -10.62 19.81
C SER A 203 -10.97 -10.10 20.22
N GLY A 204 -10.81 -8.79 20.31
CA GLY A 204 -9.57 -8.13 20.68
C GLY A 204 -9.17 -8.41 22.12
N MET A 205 -10.10 -8.32 23.08
CA MET A 205 -9.80 -8.65 24.49
C MET A 205 -9.50 -10.15 24.67
N ALA A 206 -10.20 -11.03 23.94
CA ALA A 206 -9.91 -12.46 23.94
C ALA A 206 -8.50 -12.75 23.39
N GLY A 207 -8.12 -12.14 22.27
CA GLY A 207 -6.80 -12.32 21.65
C GLY A 207 -5.65 -11.70 22.47
N ILE A 208 -5.74 -10.39 22.75
CA ILE A 208 -4.69 -9.59 23.40
C ILE A 208 -4.45 -10.08 24.83
N LEU A 209 -5.53 -10.32 25.60
CA LEU A 209 -5.45 -10.59 27.04
C LEU A 209 -5.65 -12.07 27.38
N GLY A 210 -6.13 -12.91 26.46
CA GLY A 210 -6.63 -14.25 26.79
C GLY A 210 -7.84 -14.19 27.73
N ALA A 211 -8.62 -13.12 27.67
CA ALA A 211 -9.78 -12.90 28.54
C ALA A 211 -10.96 -13.78 28.10
N ASN A 212 -11.74 -14.29 29.06
CA ASN A 212 -13.01 -14.94 28.77
C ASN A 212 -14.09 -13.85 28.80
N VAL A 213 -14.44 -13.34 27.61
CA VAL A 213 -15.33 -12.19 27.46
C VAL A 213 -16.60 -12.62 26.73
N ASP A 214 -17.75 -12.20 27.22
CA ASP A 214 -19.03 -12.35 26.53
C ASP A 214 -19.60 -10.98 26.16
N VAL A 215 -20.38 -10.95 25.08
CA VAL A 215 -21.04 -9.73 24.59
C VAL A 215 -22.56 -9.94 24.57
N SER A 216 -23.28 -8.97 25.10
CA SER A 216 -24.72 -8.85 24.99
C SER A 216 -25.10 -7.68 24.10
N TYR A 217 -26.11 -7.90 23.26
CA TYR A 217 -26.68 -6.90 22.37
C TYR A 217 -28.08 -6.61 22.85
N SER A 218 -28.29 -5.47 23.51
CA SER A 218 -29.64 -5.00 23.80
C SER A 218 -29.69 -3.51 24.11
N MET A 219 -30.68 -2.84 23.51
CA MET A 219 -31.30 -1.65 24.09
C MET A 219 -32.26 -2.15 25.18
N SER A 220 -31.73 -2.55 26.33
CA SER A 220 -32.57 -3.04 27.44
C SER A 220 -33.61 -1.99 27.88
N GLU A 221 -34.65 -2.40 28.60
CA GLU A 221 -35.60 -1.48 29.22
C GLU A 221 -34.89 -0.40 30.06
N LYS A 222 -35.44 0.82 30.10
CA LYS A 222 -34.86 1.98 30.82
C LYS A 222 -34.43 1.61 32.24
N GLY A 223 -33.16 1.87 32.56
CA GLY A 223 -32.60 1.67 33.90
C GLY A 223 -32.04 0.28 34.20
N SER A 224 -32.02 -0.65 33.23
CA SER A 224 -31.50 -2.02 33.43
C SER A 224 -30.01 -2.07 33.83
N TYR A 225 -29.24 -1.04 33.50
CA TYR A 225 -27.80 -0.97 33.79
C TYR A 225 -27.43 -0.03 34.95
N ARG A 226 -28.40 0.58 35.64
CA ARG A 226 -28.14 1.54 36.74
C ARG A 226 -27.33 0.98 37.91
N ASN A 227 -27.28 -0.34 38.06
CA ASN A 227 -26.53 -1.05 39.09
C ASN A 227 -25.62 -2.15 38.51
N ALA A 228 -25.34 -2.13 37.20
CA ALA A 228 -24.38 -3.04 36.60
C ALA A 228 -22.97 -2.66 37.09
N THR A 229 -22.18 -3.64 37.52
CA THR A 229 -20.80 -3.44 37.97
C THR A 229 -19.90 -4.48 37.33
N GLY A 230 -18.70 -4.09 36.90
CA GLY A 230 -17.77 -4.94 36.18
C GLY A 230 -18.18 -5.20 34.73
N THR A 231 -18.75 -4.18 34.08
CA THR A 231 -19.25 -4.19 32.70
C THR A 231 -18.58 -3.14 31.82
N LEU A 232 -18.38 -3.48 30.55
CA LEU A 232 -17.97 -2.53 29.51
C LEU A 232 -19.19 -2.20 28.67
N ILE A 233 -19.63 -0.95 28.66
CA ILE A 233 -20.78 -0.49 27.87
C ILE A 233 -20.29 0.37 26.71
N VAL A 234 -20.77 0.09 25.49
CA VAL A 234 -20.44 0.85 24.28
C VAL A 234 -21.71 1.27 23.53
N GLY A 235 -21.76 2.53 23.09
CA GLY A 235 -22.90 3.13 22.40
C GLY A 235 -22.72 4.61 22.10
N SER A 236 -23.65 5.21 21.36
CA SER A 236 -23.71 6.67 21.14
C SER A 236 -24.35 7.41 22.32
N MET A 237 -24.17 8.73 22.38
CA MET A 237 -24.84 9.61 23.37
C MET A 237 -26.35 9.34 23.42
N ASP A 238 -27.05 9.36 22.28
CA ASP A 238 -28.48 9.06 22.21
C ASP A 238 -28.87 7.69 22.79
N GLN A 239 -28.00 6.68 22.64
CA GLN A 239 -28.24 5.34 23.17
C GLN A 239 -28.01 5.28 24.69
N PHE A 240 -26.99 5.97 25.20
CA PHE A 240 -26.74 6.11 26.63
C PHE A 240 -27.90 6.85 27.33
N GLU A 241 -28.37 7.96 26.74
CA GLU A 241 -29.55 8.70 27.21
C GLU A 241 -30.82 7.83 27.18
N GLY A 242 -31.04 7.14 26.06
CA GLY A 242 -32.17 6.23 25.87
C GLY A 242 -32.22 5.11 26.91
N ALA A 243 -31.06 4.55 27.27
CA ALA A 243 -30.91 3.54 28.32
C ALA A 243 -30.93 4.11 29.75
N SER A 244 -30.83 5.44 29.90
CA SER A 244 -30.76 6.16 31.18
C SER A 244 -29.57 5.71 32.04
N ILE A 245 -28.42 5.52 31.39
CA ILE A 245 -27.12 5.24 32.01
C ILE A 245 -26.52 6.55 32.50
N ASP A 246 -26.07 6.59 33.75
CA ASP A 246 -25.40 7.77 34.32
C ASP A 246 -23.98 7.86 33.77
N MET A 247 -23.68 8.92 33.03
CA MET A 247 -22.36 9.18 32.46
C MET A 247 -21.41 9.86 33.45
N SER A 248 -21.92 10.32 34.61
CA SER A 248 -21.23 11.12 35.65
C SER A 248 -20.71 12.49 35.19
N GLU A 249 -20.23 12.62 33.95
CA GLU A 249 -19.81 13.85 33.28
C GLU A 249 -20.29 13.79 31.83
N GLU A 250 -20.89 14.88 31.32
CA GLU A 250 -21.26 14.99 29.91
C GLU A 250 -20.05 15.47 29.09
N PRO A 251 -19.47 14.63 28.22
CA PRO A 251 -18.28 15.02 27.47
C PRO A 251 -18.63 15.97 26.31
N GLU A 252 -17.77 16.94 26.04
CA GLU A 252 -17.87 17.77 24.83
C GLU A 252 -17.38 16.99 23.60
N LEU A 253 -18.33 16.41 22.84
CA LEU A 253 -18.05 15.67 21.62
C LEU A 253 -18.58 16.40 20.38
N ILE A 254 -17.76 16.44 19.33
CA ILE A 254 -18.20 16.80 17.97
C ILE A 254 -18.56 15.55 17.18
N GLU A 255 -19.01 15.68 15.93
CA GLU A 255 -19.28 14.52 15.06
C GLU A 255 -18.07 13.57 15.03
N ASP A 256 -18.32 12.27 15.23
CA ASP A 256 -17.34 11.19 15.36
C ASP A 256 -16.47 11.18 16.63
N GLY A 257 -16.53 12.22 17.45
CA GLY A 257 -15.88 12.24 18.74
C GLY A 257 -16.31 11.10 19.66
N TYR A 258 -15.44 10.72 20.58
CA TYR A 258 -15.72 9.71 21.59
C TYR A 258 -15.12 10.04 22.96
N HIS A 259 -15.69 9.43 23.98
CA HIS A 259 -15.26 9.48 25.37
C HIS A 259 -15.14 8.06 25.93
N ILE A 260 -14.05 7.80 26.65
CA ILE A 260 -13.81 6.55 27.38
C ILE A 260 -13.70 6.88 28.86
N ALA A 261 -14.68 6.47 29.65
CA ALA A 261 -14.69 6.66 31.10
C ALA A 261 -14.36 5.37 31.83
N PHE A 262 -13.54 5.47 32.88
CA PHE A 262 -13.22 4.37 33.80
C PHE A 262 -13.83 4.69 35.18
N SER A 263 -14.71 3.82 35.68
CA SER A 263 -15.36 3.99 36.99
C SER A 263 -15.28 2.70 37.79
N GLY A 264 -14.31 2.62 38.72
CA GLY A 264 -14.04 1.38 39.45
C GLY A 264 -13.61 0.27 38.49
N SER A 265 -14.44 -0.77 38.34
CA SER A 265 -14.22 -1.86 37.38
C SER A 265 -14.98 -1.70 36.07
N ASP A 266 -15.76 -0.64 35.91
CA ASP A 266 -16.61 -0.39 34.74
C ASP A 266 -15.91 0.50 33.71
N VAL A 267 -16.25 0.27 32.44
CA VAL A 267 -15.75 1.05 31.30
C VAL A 267 -16.93 1.50 30.45
N HIS A 268 -17.07 2.80 30.22
CA HIS A 268 -18.07 3.35 29.30
C HIS A 268 -17.39 3.95 28.07
N ILE A 269 -17.78 3.51 26.88
CA ILE A 269 -17.33 4.06 25.60
C ILE A 269 -18.53 4.75 24.94
N ILE A 270 -18.49 6.08 24.91
CA ILE A 270 -19.58 6.94 24.48
C ILE A 270 -19.13 7.68 23.22
N GLY A 271 -19.77 7.42 22.08
CA GLY A 271 -19.56 8.22 20.87
C GLY A 271 -20.58 9.34 20.72
N SER A 272 -20.24 10.44 20.05
CA SER A 272 -21.26 11.43 19.63
C SER A 272 -22.29 10.80 18.68
N ASN A 273 -21.85 9.82 17.90
CA ASN A 273 -22.66 8.96 17.08
C ASN A 273 -22.17 7.50 17.19
N GLN A 274 -22.83 6.57 16.49
CA GLN A 274 -22.47 5.15 16.54
C GLN A 274 -21.04 4.87 16.04
N ARG A 275 -20.57 5.66 15.06
CA ARG A 275 -19.23 5.55 14.47
C ARG A 275 -18.14 6.01 15.45
N GLY A 276 -18.38 7.10 16.19
CA GLY A 276 -17.51 7.52 17.30
C GLY A 276 -17.38 6.45 18.39
N ALA A 277 -18.47 5.74 18.72
CA ALA A 277 -18.42 4.64 19.69
C ALA A 277 -17.51 3.49 19.21
N LEU A 278 -17.56 3.16 17.92
CA LEU A 278 -16.64 2.20 17.31
C LEU A 278 -15.19 2.67 17.35
N TYR A 279 -14.92 3.95 17.09
CA TYR A 279 -13.58 4.53 17.19
C TYR A 279 -13.03 4.46 18.62
N GLY A 280 -13.86 4.75 19.63
CA GLY A 280 -13.51 4.59 21.03
C GLY A 280 -13.19 3.13 21.40
N ALA A 281 -13.94 2.17 20.85
CA ALA A 281 -13.65 0.75 21.02
C ALA A 281 -12.28 0.36 20.43
N PHE A 282 -11.98 0.79 19.21
CA PHE A 282 -10.65 0.58 18.62
C PHE A 282 -9.54 1.28 19.41
N LYS A 283 -9.78 2.47 19.96
CA LYS A 283 -8.82 3.16 20.83
C LYS A 283 -8.49 2.35 22.08
N LEU A 284 -9.50 1.79 22.75
CA LEU A 284 -9.29 0.90 23.89
C LEU A 284 -8.48 -0.33 23.49
N LEU A 285 -8.84 -0.98 22.38
CA LEU A 285 -8.11 -2.15 21.87
C LEU A 285 -6.66 -1.82 21.52
N ALA A 286 -6.39 -0.66 20.93
CA ALA A 286 -5.04 -0.20 20.64
C ALA A 286 -4.22 0.01 21.93
N TRP A 287 -4.81 0.60 22.97
CA TRP A 287 -4.14 0.71 24.27
C TRP A 287 -3.82 -0.67 24.87
N LEU A 288 -4.79 -1.59 24.85
CA LEU A 288 -4.59 -2.96 25.32
C LEU A 288 -3.46 -3.64 24.53
N ALA A 289 -3.47 -3.54 23.20
CA ALA A 289 -2.45 -4.13 22.33
C ALA A 289 -1.07 -3.53 22.55
N GLN A 290 -0.97 -2.29 23.05
CA GLN A 290 0.28 -1.65 23.44
C GLN A 290 0.69 -1.97 24.90
N GLY A 291 -0.13 -2.71 25.64
CA GLY A 291 0.12 -3.10 27.01
C GLY A 291 -0.13 -2.00 28.04
N ARG A 292 -1.05 -1.06 27.76
CA ARG A 292 -1.43 0.04 28.65
C ARG A 292 -2.94 0.20 28.79
N ILE A 293 -3.39 0.77 29.91
CA ILE A 293 -4.76 1.26 30.11
C ILE A 293 -4.64 2.57 30.92
N PRO A 294 -5.15 3.72 30.44
CA PRO A 294 -5.18 4.95 31.22
C PRO A 294 -5.99 4.78 32.52
N GLN A 295 -5.67 5.58 33.55
CA GLN A 295 -6.43 5.59 34.80
C GLN A 295 -7.58 6.60 34.78
N ASP A 296 -7.40 7.70 34.03
CA ASP A 296 -8.37 8.78 33.92
C ASP A 296 -9.24 8.59 32.67
N SER A 297 -10.40 9.25 32.67
CA SER A 297 -11.26 9.33 31.49
C SER A 297 -10.54 10.05 30.33
N TYR A 298 -10.93 9.72 29.10
CA TYR A 298 -10.28 10.23 27.90
C TYR A 298 -11.32 10.64 26.86
N THR A 299 -11.29 11.91 26.48
CA THR A 299 -12.10 12.47 25.38
C THR A 299 -11.22 12.70 24.16
N SER A 300 -11.71 12.34 22.98
CA SER A 300 -11.03 12.64 21.72
C SER A 300 -12.02 13.00 20.63
N ASN A 301 -11.69 14.04 19.87
CA ASN A 301 -12.45 14.56 18.75
C ASN A 301 -11.55 14.58 17.52
N PRO A 302 -12.06 14.26 16.31
CA PRO A 302 -11.27 14.36 15.10
C PRO A 302 -10.96 15.81 14.74
N ASP A 303 -9.84 16.06 14.09
CA ASP A 303 -9.42 17.40 13.66
C ASP A 303 -10.37 18.04 12.62
N ALA A 304 -10.93 17.22 11.73
CA ALA A 304 -11.80 17.65 10.63
C ALA A 304 -12.90 16.62 10.32
N PRO A 305 -14.06 17.02 9.75
CA PRO A 305 -15.16 16.10 9.44
C PRO A 305 -14.84 15.13 8.30
N ILE A 306 -13.96 15.50 7.37
CA ILE A 306 -13.58 14.67 6.22
C ILE A 306 -12.23 13.99 6.49
N ARG A 307 -12.22 12.66 6.47
CA ARG A 307 -11.03 11.81 6.58
C ARG A 307 -11.19 10.63 5.62
N TRP A 308 -10.95 10.86 4.32
CA TRP A 308 -11.33 9.95 3.23
C TRP A 308 -10.12 9.23 2.63
N GLY A 309 -10.28 7.95 2.30
CA GLY A 309 -9.36 7.25 1.40
C GLY A 309 -9.74 7.43 -0.08
N ASN A 310 -8.77 7.35 -0.98
CA ASN A 310 -8.97 7.23 -2.43
C ASN A 310 -8.25 5.97 -2.94
N GLN A 311 -8.92 5.25 -3.84
CA GLN A 311 -8.39 4.11 -4.56
C GLN A 311 -8.37 4.45 -6.04
N TRP A 312 -7.23 4.26 -6.69
CA TRP A 312 -7.11 4.45 -8.13
C TRP A 312 -7.37 3.18 -8.92
N ASP A 313 -8.40 2.43 -8.51
CA ASP A 313 -8.73 1.13 -9.06
C ASP A 313 -9.55 1.24 -10.36
N ASN A 314 -9.14 0.49 -11.37
CA ASN A 314 -9.80 0.42 -12.67
C ASN A 314 -10.80 -0.75 -12.71
N LEU A 315 -11.92 -0.58 -13.42
CA LEU A 315 -12.92 -1.65 -13.59
C LEU A 315 -12.36 -2.87 -14.31
N GLN A 316 -11.46 -2.63 -15.26
CA GLN A 316 -10.81 -3.64 -16.07
C GLN A 316 -9.31 -3.48 -15.95
N ASP A 317 -8.63 -4.61 -15.80
CA ASP A 317 -7.18 -4.70 -15.94
C ASP A 317 -6.83 -4.62 -17.43
N GLY A 318 -6.20 -3.52 -17.85
CA GLY A 318 -5.80 -3.30 -19.23
C GLY A 318 -5.36 -1.87 -19.52
N GLY A 319 -4.33 -1.72 -20.35
CA GLY A 319 -3.73 -0.43 -20.69
C GLY A 319 -2.56 -0.05 -19.77
N ASN A 320 -2.07 1.18 -19.92
CA ASN A 320 -0.86 1.68 -19.24
C ASN A 320 -1.00 1.83 -17.71
N HIS A 321 -2.21 1.69 -17.17
CA HIS A 321 -2.52 1.95 -15.76
C HIS A 321 -2.85 0.67 -14.95
N GLY A 322 -2.90 -0.50 -15.60
CA GLY A 322 -3.20 -1.78 -14.93
C GLY A 322 -4.51 -1.83 -14.16
N SER A 323 -4.66 -2.82 -13.26
CA SER A 323 -5.85 -2.95 -12.40
C SER A 323 -5.98 -1.84 -11.34
N VAL A 324 -4.86 -1.29 -10.87
CA VAL A 324 -4.80 -0.17 -9.92
C VAL A 324 -3.73 0.79 -10.43
N GLU A 325 -4.14 1.98 -10.85
CA GLU A 325 -3.22 3.00 -11.33
C GLU A 325 -2.31 3.44 -10.18
N ARG A 326 -0.99 3.28 -10.36
CA ARG A 326 0.01 3.50 -9.31
C ARG A 326 -0.24 2.63 -8.08
N GLY A 327 -0.67 1.37 -8.29
CA GLY A 327 -0.84 0.37 -7.24
C GLY A 327 0.25 -0.70 -7.28
N TYR A 328 1.04 -0.78 -6.22
CA TYR A 328 2.23 -1.66 -6.16
C TYR A 328 2.02 -2.89 -5.25
N ALA A 329 0.77 -3.35 -5.15
CA ALA A 329 0.35 -4.40 -4.23
C ALA A 329 -0.60 -5.44 -4.85
N GLY A 330 -0.50 -5.63 -6.16
CA GLY A 330 -1.37 -6.50 -6.95
C GLY A 330 -2.74 -5.89 -7.29
N ASP A 331 -3.61 -6.68 -7.89
CA ASP A 331 -4.90 -6.21 -8.43
C ASP A 331 -5.83 -5.58 -7.39
N SER A 332 -6.79 -4.82 -7.91
CA SER A 332 -7.91 -4.23 -7.15
C SER A 332 -8.62 -5.28 -6.28
N ILE A 333 -8.97 -4.88 -5.06
CA ILE A 333 -9.83 -5.69 -4.18
C ILE A 333 -11.32 -5.54 -4.50
N PHE A 334 -11.69 -4.57 -5.34
CA PHE A 334 -13.09 -4.21 -5.65
C PHE A 334 -13.50 -4.67 -7.05
N PHE A 335 -12.61 -4.55 -8.04
CA PHE A 335 -12.96 -4.71 -9.44
C PHE A 335 -12.13 -5.77 -10.14
N LYS A 336 -12.76 -6.42 -11.13
CA LYS A 336 -12.15 -7.38 -12.04
C LYS A 336 -13.02 -7.54 -13.27
N ASP A 337 -12.41 -7.75 -14.43
CA ASP A 337 -13.10 -8.14 -15.67
C ASP A 337 -14.26 -7.19 -16.05
N GLY A 338 -14.10 -5.88 -15.82
CA GLY A 338 -15.07 -4.84 -16.18
C GLY A 338 -16.21 -4.67 -15.19
N GLY A 339 -16.14 -5.24 -13.98
CA GLY A 339 -17.18 -5.06 -12.97
C GLY A 339 -16.70 -5.27 -11.53
N VAL A 340 -17.64 -5.20 -10.59
CA VAL A 340 -17.39 -5.51 -9.18
C VAL A 340 -17.10 -7.00 -9.03
N ARG A 341 -16.06 -7.33 -8.27
CA ARG A 341 -15.65 -8.70 -7.97
C ARG A 341 -16.77 -9.48 -7.27
N GLU A 342 -16.83 -10.77 -7.56
CA GLU A 342 -17.72 -11.66 -6.82
C GLU A 342 -17.22 -11.94 -5.40
N ASP A 343 -15.92 -12.17 -5.25
CA ASP A 343 -15.28 -12.29 -3.95
C ASP A 343 -14.94 -10.91 -3.39
N LEU A 344 -15.73 -10.47 -2.41
CA LEU A 344 -15.54 -9.23 -1.66
C LEU A 344 -15.05 -9.49 -0.23
N SER A 345 -14.47 -10.66 0.06
CA SER A 345 -14.02 -11.03 1.42
C SER A 345 -12.97 -10.08 2.00
N ARG A 346 -12.20 -9.40 1.15
CA ARG A 346 -11.24 -8.35 1.55
C ARG A 346 -11.90 -7.04 1.99
N VAL A 347 -13.08 -6.70 1.45
CA VAL A 347 -13.75 -5.41 1.70
C VAL A 347 -14.02 -5.16 3.19
N PRO A 348 -14.65 -6.07 3.97
CA PRO A 348 -14.86 -5.82 5.39
C PRO A 348 -13.55 -5.78 6.17
N LEU A 349 -12.54 -6.55 5.78
CA LEU A 349 -11.21 -6.50 6.42
C LEU A 349 -10.53 -5.14 6.20
N TYR A 350 -10.69 -4.55 5.03
CA TYR A 350 -10.17 -3.22 4.76
C TYR A 350 -10.96 -2.14 5.53
N ALA A 351 -12.30 -2.24 5.54
CA ALA A 351 -13.15 -1.32 6.32
C ALA A 351 -12.81 -1.35 7.82
N ARG A 352 -12.46 -2.52 8.38
CA ARG A 352 -11.92 -2.66 9.74
C ARG A 352 -10.69 -1.83 9.98
N LEU A 353 -9.69 -1.92 9.08
CA LEU A 353 -8.45 -1.17 9.19
C LEU A 353 -8.74 0.34 9.13
N LEU A 354 -9.50 0.80 8.14
CA LEU A 354 -9.87 2.21 7.99
C LEU A 354 -10.58 2.77 9.23
N ALA A 355 -11.59 2.07 9.74
CA ALA A 355 -12.35 2.49 10.92
C ALA A 355 -11.49 2.53 12.19
N SER A 356 -10.53 1.61 12.32
CA SER A 356 -9.66 1.57 13.52
C SER A 356 -8.74 2.77 13.68
N VAL A 357 -8.56 3.55 12.62
CA VAL A 357 -7.81 4.81 12.62
C VAL A 357 -8.68 6.02 12.26
N GLY A 358 -10.01 5.86 12.30
CA GLY A 358 -10.97 6.96 12.19
C GLY A 358 -11.29 7.44 10.77
N ILE A 359 -10.83 6.76 9.72
CA ILE A 359 -11.18 7.07 8.32
C ILE A 359 -12.65 6.76 8.10
N ASN A 360 -13.42 7.74 7.60
CA ASN A 360 -14.88 7.69 7.59
C ASN A 360 -15.52 7.56 6.20
N ALA A 361 -14.73 7.62 5.13
CA ALA A 361 -15.18 7.25 3.80
C ALA A 361 -14.04 6.76 2.90
N LEU A 362 -14.40 6.09 1.81
CA LEU A 362 -13.47 5.60 0.79
C LEU A 362 -14.06 5.80 -0.60
N VAL A 363 -13.34 6.51 -1.46
CA VAL A 363 -13.58 6.52 -2.91
C VAL A 363 -12.95 5.27 -3.50
N VAL A 364 -13.76 4.39 -4.09
CA VAL A 364 -13.29 3.04 -4.47
C VAL A 364 -12.73 2.90 -5.88
N ASN A 365 -12.97 3.87 -6.76
CA ASN A 365 -12.56 3.80 -8.16
C ASN A 365 -11.71 4.99 -8.59
N ASN A 366 -10.95 4.74 -9.66
CA ASN A 366 -9.99 5.67 -10.22
C ASN A 366 -10.56 7.05 -10.54
N VAL A 367 -9.76 8.08 -10.25
CA VAL A 367 -10.01 9.47 -10.62
C VAL A 367 -10.02 9.67 -12.13
N ASN A 368 -9.25 8.88 -12.87
CA ASN A 368 -9.43 8.68 -14.31
C ASN A 368 -10.65 7.77 -14.53
N ALA A 369 -11.82 8.28 -14.18
CA ALA A 369 -13.00 7.48 -13.97
C ALA A 369 -13.53 6.86 -15.28
N ASN A 370 -13.96 5.61 -15.19
CA ASN A 370 -14.66 4.93 -16.28
C ASN A 370 -16.14 5.39 -16.32
N GLU A 371 -16.65 5.71 -17.51
CA GLU A 371 -18.03 6.14 -17.75
C GLU A 371 -19.09 5.10 -17.34
N SER A 372 -18.74 3.82 -17.35
CA SER A 372 -19.66 2.71 -17.01
C SER A 372 -19.93 2.60 -15.51
N MET A 373 -19.23 3.36 -14.67
CA MET A 373 -19.42 3.35 -13.20
C MET A 373 -20.85 3.68 -12.76
N VAL A 374 -21.62 4.38 -13.59
CA VAL A 374 -23.02 4.76 -13.33
C VAL A 374 -24.05 3.81 -13.97
N GLU A 375 -23.60 2.73 -14.59
CA GLU A 375 -24.51 1.72 -15.14
C GLU A 375 -25.17 0.89 -14.04
N PRO A 376 -26.44 0.46 -14.20
CA PRO A 376 -27.19 -0.23 -13.15
C PRO A 376 -26.49 -1.46 -12.56
N ARG A 377 -25.85 -2.29 -13.40
CA ARG A 377 -25.11 -3.48 -12.95
C ARG A 377 -23.95 -3.11 -12.02
N ILE A 378 -23.20 -2.05 -12.35
CA ILE A 378 -22.05 -1.63 -11.55
C ILE A 378 -22.54 -0.99 -10.25
N VAL A 379 -23.57 -0.15 -10.31
CA VAL A 379 -24.19 0.47 -9.13
C VAL A 379 -24.73 -0.58 -8.14
N GLU A 380 -25.35 -1.66 -8.62
CA GLU A 380 -25.76 -2.78 -7.76
C GLU A 380 -24.55 -3.42 -7.05
N GLY A 381 -23.44 -3.62 -7.77
CA GLY A 381 -22.18 -4.10 -7.21
C GLY A 381 -21.58 -3.15 -6.17
N LEU A 382 -21.63 -1.83 -6.41
CA LEU A 382 -21.19 -0.82 -5.45
C LEU A 382 -22.03 -0.85 -4.17
N GLY A 383 -23.34 -1.14 -4.29
CA GLY A 383 -24.23 -1.42 -3.15
C GLY A 383 -23.72 -2.57 -2.27
N ARG A 384 -23.29 -3.69 -2.88
CA ARG A 384 -22.68 -4.82 -2.15
C ARG A 384 -21.41 -4.41 -1.39
N ILE A 385 -20.57 -3.56 -1.98
CA ILE A 385 -19.36 -3.04 -1.32
C ILE A 385 -19.78 -2.16 -0.13
N ALA A 386 -20.70 -1.22 -0.33
CA ALA A 386 -21.17 -0.33 0.73
C ALA A 386 -21.78 -1.10 1.91
N ASP A 387 -22.54 -2.15 1.64
CA ASP A 387 -23.13 -3.03 2.67
C ASP A 387 -22.08 -3.69 3.56
N LEU A 388 -20.92 -4.06 3.01
CA LEU A 388 -19.82 -4.66 3.76
C LEU A 388 -18.99 -3.63 4.55
N MET A 389 -19.00 -2.36 4.14
CA MET A 389 -18.26 -1.28 4.80
C MET A 389 -19.07 -0.57 5.89
N ARG A 390 -20.40 -0.50 5.74
CA ARG A 390 -21.32 0.20 6.65
C ARG A 390 -21.23 -0.24 8.12
N PRO A 391 -21.07 -1.53 8.47
CA PRO A 391 -20.88 -1.94 9.86
C PRO A 391 -19.64 -1.33 10.52
N TYR A 392 -18.68 -0.83 9.74
CA TYR A 392 -17.49 -0.15 10.23
C TYR A 392 -17.61 1.38 10.20
N GLY A 393 -18.78 1.90 9.81
CA GLY A 393 -19.01 3.34 9.68
C GLY A 393 -18.25 4.00 8.53
N VAL A 394 -17.64 3.22 7.63
CA VAL A 394 -16.93 3.74 6.45
C VAL A 394 -17.92 3.85 5.30
N ARG A 395 -18.19 5.08 4.87
CA ARG A 395 -19.11 5.37 3.76
C ARG A 395 -18.42 5.20 2.40
N LEU A 396 -19.18 4.81 1.38
CA LEU A 396 -18.66 4.73 0.02
C LEU A 396 -18.70 6.10 -0.67
N GLY A 397 -17.63 6.48 -1.34
CA GLY A 397 -17.61 7.51 -2.37
C GLY A 397 -17.24 6.91 -3.73
N MET A 398 -17.42 7.67 -4.81
CA MET A 398 -17.00 7.23 -6.15
C MET A 398 -16.51 8.39 -7.00
N SER A 399 -15.54 8.12 -7.87
CA SER A 399 -15.09 9.07 -8.87
C SER A 399 -16.02 9.07 -10.09
N LEU A 400 -16.27 10.23 -10.69
CA LEU A 400 -17.12 10.39 -11.88
C LEU A 400 -16.32 10.83 -13.10
N ASN A 401 -16.69 10.29 -14.26
CA ASN A 401 -16.24 10.82 -15.55
C ASN A 401 -17.21 11.93 -16.00
N PHE A 402 -16.70 13.14 -16.19
CA PHE A 402 -17.53 14.30 -16.49
C PHE A 402 -18.31 14.14 -17.82
N ALA A 403 -17.70 13.49 -18.82
CA ALA A 403 -18.30 13.28 -20.14
C ALA A 403 -19.14 11.99 -20.26
N THR A 404 -19.47 11.34 -19.13
CA THR A 404 -20.27 10.10 -19.13
C THR A 404 -21.52 10.14 -20.03
N PRO A 405 -22.35 11.21 -20.07
CA PRO A 405 -23.53 11.23 -20.94
C PRO A 405 -23.19 11.05 -22.43
N GLU A 406 -22.06 11.63 -22.86
CA GLU A 406 -21.55 11.54 -24.24
C GLU A 406 -20.85 10.21 -24.50
N LEU A 407 -19.97 9.78 -23.59
CA LEU A 407 -19.20 8.54 -23.75
C LEU A 407 -20.08 7.28 -23.77
N LEU A 408 -21.21 7.30 -23.05
CA LEU A 408 -22.22 6.23 -23.11
C LEU A 408 -23.15 6.33 -24.34
N GLY A 409 -23.01 7.37 -25.18
CA GLY A 409 -23.85 7.62 -26.35
C GLY A 409 -25.30 7.95 -26.01
N VAL A 410 -25.56 8.49 -24.81
CA VAL A 410 -26.91 8.86 -24.34
C VAL A 410 -27.28 10.28 -24.78
N LEU A 411 -26.32 11.20 -24.77
CA LEU A 411 -26.44 12.58 -25.22
C LEU A 411 -25.24 12.94 -26.11
N ASP A 412 -25.37 13.97 -26.94
CA ASP A 412 -24.25 14.48 -27.78
C ASP A 412 -23.44 15.59 -27.07
N THR A 413 -23.63 15.76 -25.76
CA THR A 413 -23.03 16.83 -24.97
C THR A 413 -22.91 16.44 -23.50
N PHE A 414 -21.96 17.06 -22.80
CA PHE A 414 -21.81 17.03 -21.35
C PHE A 414 -21.74 18.45 -20.74
N ASP A 415 -22.29 19.48 -21.42
CA ASP A 415 -22.35 20.84 -20.90
C ASP A 415 -23.16 20.89 -19.58
N PRO A 416 -22.57 21.35 -18.46
CA PRO A 416 -23.26 21.33 -17.16
C PRO A 416 -24.52 22.21 -17.09
N PHE A 417 -24.74 23.09 -18.07
CA PHE A 417 -25.94 23.92 -18.18
C PHE A 417 -27.01 23.38 -19.15
N ASP A 418 -26.74 22.28 -19.84
CA ASP A 418 -27.75 21.64 -20.69
C ASP A 418 -28.75 20.86 -19.83
N GLU A 419 -30.05 21.18 -19.96
CA GLU A 419 -31.12 20.56 -19.16
C GLU A 419 -31.17 19.02 -19.28
N SER A 420 -30.77 18.47 -20.43
CA SER A 420 -30.71 17.01 -20.60
C SER A 420 -29.55 16.38 -19.86
N VAL A 421 -28.40 17.05 -19.78
CA VAL A 421 -27.25 16.64 -18.95
C VAL A 421 -27.61 16.75 -17.47
N ILE A 422 -28.32 17.81 -17.10
CA ILE A 422 -28.81 18.01 -15.73
C ILE A 422 -29.71 16.84 -15.30
N GLN A 423 -30.69 16.49 -16.14
CA GLN A 423 -31.61 15.38 -15.87
C GLN A 423 -30.90 14.03 -15.89
N PHE A 424 -29.97 13.80 -16.81
CA PHE A 424 -29.17 12.57 -16.85
C PHE A 424 -28.47 12.33 -15.51
N TRP A 425 -27.77 13.34 -15.00
CA TRP A 425 -27.06 13.21 -13.73
C TRP A 425 -28.01 13.07 -12.54
N GLN A 426 -29.18 13.72 -12.57
CA GLN A 426 -30.22 13.47 -11.56
C GLN A 426 -30.64 12.00 -11.55
N ASP A 427 -30.97 11.42 -12.70
CA ASP A 427 -31.43 10.03 -12.79
C ASP A 427 -30.35 9.04 -12.32
N ARG A 428 -29.07 9.31 -12.65
CA ARG A 428 -27.94 8.48 -12.20
C ARG A 428 -27.69 8.61 -10.71
N THR A 429 -27.75 9.82 -10.17
CA THR A 429 -27.61 10.04 -8.73
C THR A 429 -28.74 9.37 -7.96
N ASP A 430 -29.99 9.48 -8.40
CA ASP A 430 -31.14 8.81 -7.78
C ASP A 430 -30.96 7.28 -7.76
N LEU A 431 -30.50 6.70 -8.87
CA LEU A 431 -30.18 5.27 -8.96
C LEU A 431 -29.09 4.89 -7.95
N ILE A 432 -27.99 5.65 -7.88
CA ILE A 432 -26.89 5.38 -6.95
C ILE A 432 -27.38 5.42 -5.51
N TYR A 433 -28.09 6.46 -5.09
CA TYR A 433 -28.61 6.59 -3.73
C TYR A 433 -29.71 5.57 -3.39
N SER A 434 -30.39 4.99 -4.40
CA SER A 434 -31.32 3.87 -4.15
C SER A 434 -30.61 2.59 -3.71
N HIS A 435 -29.36 2.39 -4.13
CA HIS A 435 -28.52 1.25 -3.73
C HIS A 435 -27.56 1.58 -2.58
N ILE A 436 -27.20 2.86 -2.42
CA ILE A 436 -26.24 3.35 -1.42
C ILE A 436 -26.84 4.57 -0.71
N PRO A 437 -27.83 4.38 0.19
CA PRO A 437 -28.57 5.51 0.77
C PRO A 437 -27.71 6.46 1.62
N ASP A 438 -26.58 5.97 2.12
CA ASP A 438 -25.64 6.67 3.00
C ASP A 438 -24.30 7.00 2.31
N MET A 439 -24.29 7.10 0.98
CA MET A 439 -23.10 7.44 0.21
C MET A 439 -22.46 8.75 0.69
N ALA A 440 -21.13 8.76 0.78
CA ALA A 440 -20.35 9.95 1.15
C ALA A 440 -20.44 11.05 0.08
N GLY A 441 -20.37 10.66 -1.20
CA GLY A 441 -20.53 11.52 -2.35
C GLY A 441 -19.51 11.26 -3.45
N TYR A 442 -19.20 12.28 -4.25
CA TYR A 442 -18.42 12.14 -5.48
C TYR A 442 -17.01 12.71 -5.38
N LEU A 443 -16.08 12.11 -6.13
CA LEU A 443 -14.77 12.67 -6.46
C LEU A 443 -14.72 13.02 -7.96
N VAL A 444 -14.15 14.17 -8.31
CA VAL A 444 -14.11 14.62 -9.72
C VAL A 444 -12.70 15.12 -10.07
N LYS A 445 -12.08 14.47 -11.07
CA LYS A 445 -10.93 14.99 -11.83
C LYS A 445 -11.48 15.48 -13.16
N ALA A 446 -11.32 16.77 -13.46
CA ALA A 446 -11.87 17.37 -14.67
C ALA A 446 -10.87 18.36 -15.29
N ASN A 447 -10.81 18.40 -16.62
CA ASN A 447 -9.89 19.23 -17.41
C ASN A 447 -8.41 19.10 -17.01
N SER A 448 -7.98 17.87 -16.70
CA SER A 448 -6.62 17.57 -16.24
C SER A 448 -6.15 16.26 -16.87
N GLU A 449 -4.98 16.25 -17.49
CA GLU A 449 -4.35 15.06 -18.12
C GLU A 449 -5.30 14.33 -19.09
N GLY A 450 -5.94 15.09 -19.98
CA GLY A 450 -6.88 14.55 -20.97
C GLY A 450 -8.27 14.20 -20.43
N GLN A 451 -8.51 14.29 -19.11
CA GLN A 451 -9.85 14.07 -18.56
C GLN A 451 -10.80 15.21 -18.97
N PRO A 452 -12.03 14.88 -19.43
CA PRO A 452 -13.00 15.86 -19.87
C PRO A 452 -13.50 16.71 -18.69
N GLY A 453 -14.07 17.87 -19.00
CA GLY A 453 -14.59 18.75 -17.96
C GLY A 453 -15.24 20.04 -18.48
N PRO A 454 -15.72 20.89 -17.56
CA PRO A 454 -16.54 22.07 -17.88
C PRO A 454 -15.85 23.08 -18.81
N LEU A 455 -14.51 23.19 -18.79
CA LEU A 455 -13.79 24.17 -19.63
C LEU A 455 -14.00 23.91 -21.13
N THR A 456 -14.35 22.68 -21.52
CA THR A 456 -14.68 22.30 -22.91
C THR A 456 -15.81 23.16 -23.49
N TYR A 457 -16.76 23.58 -22.64
CA TYR A 457 -17.91 24.41 -23.02
C TYR A 457 -17.78 25.85 -22.54
N ASN A 458 -16.55 26.31 -22.26
CA ASN A 458 -16.29 27.64 -21.71
C ASN A 458 -17.09 27.91 -20.43
N ARG A 459 -17.24 26.88 -19.59
CA ARG A 459 -17.80 26.96 -18.24
C ARG A 459 -16.67 26.99 -17.22
N THR A 460 -16.95 27.39 -15.99
CA THR A 460 -15.95 27.39 -14.92
C THR A 460 -15.84 26.03 -14.24
N LEU A 461 -14.74 25.79 -13.51
CA LEU A 461 -14.63 24.60 -12.64
C LEU A 461 -15.75 24.58 -11.59
N ALA A 462 -16.15 25.74 -11.07
CA ALA A 462 -17.28 25.86 -10.15
C ALA A 462 -18.61 25.44 -10.79
N ASP A 463 -18.88 25.83 -12.05
CA ASP A 463 -20.09 25.38 -12.76
C ASP A 463 -20.14 23.85 -12.88
N GLY A 464 -18.99 23.23 -13.18
CA GLY A 464 -18.88 21.78 -13.25
C GLY A 464 -19.01 21.09 -11.90
N ALA A 465 -18.42 21.62 -10.82
CA ALA A 465 -18.59 21.08 -9.48
C ALA A 465 -20.05 21.19 -9.00
N ASN A 466 -20.67 22.34 -9.24
CA ASN A 466 -22.03 22.66 -8.79
C ASN A 466 -23.10 21.83 -9.52
N LEU A 467 -22.81 21.33 -10.73
CA LEU A 467 -23.61 20.30 -11.39
C LEU A 467 -23.83 19.11 -10.44
N PHE A 468 -22.75 18.50 -9.96
CA PHE A 468 -22.85 17.33 -9.09
C PHE A 468 -23.32 17.69 -7.68
N ALA A 469 -22.86 18.81 -7.15
CA ALA A 469 -23.14 19.22 -5.77
C ALA A 469 -24.64 19.34 -5.50
N ARG A 470 -25.39 19.97 -6.43
CA ARG A 470 -26.84 20.12 -6.35
C ARG A 470 -27.61 18.79 -6.42
N ARG A 471 -27.05 17.75 -7.05
CA ARG A 471 -27.70 16.44 -7.24
C ARG A 471 -27.56 15.57 -6.00
N VAL A 472 -26.40 15.65 -5.35
CA VAL A 472 -26.14 14.90 -4.10
C VAL A 472 -26.68 15.61 -2.86
N GLN A 473 -26.96 16.91 -2.95
CA GLN A 473 -27.46 17.73 -1.83
C GLN A 473 -28.72 17.17 -1.13
N PRO A 474 -29.76 16.68 -1.84
CA PRO A 474 -30.96 16.11 -1.19
C PRO A 474 -30.66 14.88 -0.32
N TYR A 475 -29.51 14.24 -0.54
CA TYR A 475 -29.05 13.06 0.19
C TYR A 475 -27.95 13.37 1.22
N GLY A 476 -27.51 14.63 1.32
CA GLY A 476 -26.42 15.05 2.21
C GLY A 476 -25.02 14.65 1.73
N GLY A 477 -24.85 14.37 0.44
CA GLY A 477 -23.55 14.02 -0.14
C GLY A 477 -22.63 15.23 -0.35
N VAL A 478 -21.32 14.95 -0.40
CA VAL A 478 -20.25 15.92 -0.64
C VAL A 478 -19.62 15.71 -2.02
N VAL A 479 -19.23 16.78 -2.70
CA VAL A 479 -18.42 16.70 -3.93
C VAL A 479 -17.00 17.13 -3.62
N MET A 480 -16.07 16.17 -3.65
CA MET A 480 -14.64 16.46 -3.71
C MET A 480 -14.25 16.80 -5.14
N PHE A 481 -13.95 18.06 -5.41
CA PHE A 481 -13.49 18.52 -6.71
C PHE A 481 -11.98 18.73 -6.68
N ARG A 482 -11.22 17.95 -7.46
CA ARG A 482 -9.75 17.99 -7.36
C ARG A 482 -9.20 19.31 -7.91
N GLY A 483 -8.33 19.95 -7.14
CA GLY A 483 -7.53 21.11 -7.54
C GLY A 483 -6.33 20.76 -8.43
N PHE A 484 -6.16 19.48 -8.77
CA PHE A 484 -5.10 19.01 -9.66
C PHE A 484 -5.46 19.25 -11.13
N VAL A 485 -5.23 20.48 -11.60
CA VAL A 485 -5.58 20.96 -12.94
C VAL A 485 -4.38 21.70 -13.53
N TYR A 486 -3.94 21.29 -14.73
CA TYR A 486 -2.88 21.95 -15.50
C TYR A 486 -2.96 21.54 -16.98
N ASP A 487 -2.40 22.37 -17.86
CA ASP A 487 -2.34 22.07 -19.29
C ASP A 487 -1.10 21.21 -19.62
N SER A 488 -1.29 19.89 -19.62
CA SER A 488 -0.26 18.91 -20.00
C SER A 488 0.02 18.83 -21.50
N THR A 489 -0.68 19.60 -22.34
CA THR A 489 -0.56 19.53 -23.80
C THR A 489 0.19 20.70 -24.41
N SER A 490 0.14 21.88 -23.78
CA SER A 490 0.76 23.10 -24.30
C SER A 490 1.95 23.61 -23.49
N LEU A 491 2.20 23.08 -22.29
CA LEU A 491 3.36 23.47 -21.47
C LEU A 491 4.65 23.19 -22.24
N ASN A 492 5.44 24.23 -22.49
CA ASN A 492 6.68 24.11 -23.27
C ASN A 492 7.78 25.03 -22.73
N GLN A 493 8.77 24.44 -22.06
CA GLN A 493 9.89 25.18 -21.47
C GLN A 493 10.86 25.80 -22.48
N THR A 494 10.90 25.31 -23.72
CA THR A 494 11.79 25.82 -24.76
C THR A 494 11.21 27.06 -25.44
N GLU A 495 9.89 27.11 -25.61
CA GLU A 495 9.20 28.23 -26.24
C GLU A 495 8.85 29.34 -25.25
N ASP A 496 8.52 28.99 -24.00
CA ASP A 496 8.16 29.94 -22.96
C ASP A 496 8.87 29.66 -21.63
N TRP A 497 9.85 30.50 -21.31
CA TRP A 497 10.58 30.43 -20.04
C TRP A 497 9.75 30.88 -18.84
N ARG A 498 8.58 31.49 -19.03
CA ARG A 498 7.62 31.81 -17.96
C ARG A 498 6.58 30.70 -17.75
N ALA A 499 6.52 29.70 -18.61
CA ALA A 499 5.69 28.52 -18.40
C ALA A 499 6.09 27.81 -17.10
N ASP A 500 5.09 27.48 -16.28
CA ASP A 500 5.30 26.79 -15.00
C ASP A 500 4.03 26.07 -14.58
N ARG A 501 4.11 24.73 -14.48
CA ARG A 501 3.01 23.93 -13.95
C ARG A 501 2.65 24.30 -12.51
N ALA A 502 3.62 24.75 -11.71
CA ALA A 502 3.36 25.09 -10.31
C ALA A 502 2.36 26.25 -10.14
N ASN A 503 2.23 27.12 -11.15
CA ASN A 503 1.25 28.22 -11.13
C ASN A 503 -0.19 27.75 -11.38
N ALA A 504 -0.36 26.61 -12.05
CA ALA A 504 -1.62 26.26 -12.72
C ALA A 504 -2.79 26.18 -11.75
N ALA A 505 -2.63 25.51 -10.61
CA ALA A 505 -3.73 25.31 -9.66
C ALA A 505 -4.34 26.64 -9.16
N VAL A 506 -3.52 27.67 -8.91
CA VAL A 506 -4.02 28.99 -8.52
C VAL A 506 -4.67 29.71 -9.71
N GLU A 507 -4.06 29.65 -10.89
CA GLU A 507 -4.58 30.30 -12.10
C GLU A 507 -5.93 29.72 -12.54
N PHE A 508 -6.11 28.40 -12.52
CA PHE A 508 -7.37 27.75 -12.89
C PHE A 508 -8.50 28.01 -11.88
N PHE A 509 -8.17 28.30 -10.63
CA PHE A 509 -9.13 28.62 -9.58
C PHE A 509 -9.31 30.14 -9.36
N ASP A 510 -8.63 30.98 -10.13
CA ASP A 510 -8.75 32.43 -10.01
C ASP A 510 -10.20 32.89 -10.20
N GLY A 511 -10.66 33.77 -9.30
CA GLY A 511 -12.03 34.26 -9.28
C GLY A 511 -13.12 33.25 -8.92
N LEU A 512 -12.78 31.99 -8.58
CA LEU A 512 -13.76 30.94 -8.24
C LEU A 512 -14.06 30.82 -6.74
N ASP A 513 -13.27 31.45 -5.87
CA ASP A 513 -13.53 31.44 -4.43
C ASP A 513 -14.93 31.99 -4.11
N GLY A 514 -15.71 31.23 -3.34
CA GLY A 514 -17.11 31.53 -3.00
C GLY A 514 -18.11 31.34 -4.15
N LYS A 515 -17.73 30.67 -5.25
CA LYS A 515 -18.64 30.29 -6.35
C LYS A 515 -19.12 28.84 -6.28
N PHE A 516 -18.49 28.03 -5.43
CA PHE A 516 -18.86 26.64 -5.21
C PHE A 516 -20.06 26.54 -4.25
N GLU A 517 -20.90 25.52 -4.42
CA GLU A 517 -21.97 25.21 -3.44
C GLU A 517 -21.37 24.78 -2.09
N ASP A 518 -22.12 24.94 -1.00
CA ASP A 518 -21.66 24.67 0.37
C ASP A 518 -21.21 23.22 0.63
N ASN A 519 -21.66 22.27 -0.19
CA ASN A 519 -21.26 20.85 -0.12
C ASN A 519 -20.17 20.46 -1.13
N VAL A 520 -19.48 21.43 -1.73
CA VAL A 520 -18.26 21.21 -2.51
C VAL A 520 -17.03 21.45 -1.64
N VAL A 521 -16.05 20.54 -1.75
CA VAL A 521 -14.74 20.67 -1.13
C VAL A 521 -13.68 20.59 -2.23
N VAL A 522 -12.83 21.61 -2.34
CA VAL A 522 -11.70 21.56 -3.27
C VAL A 522 -10.59 20.71 -2.65
N GLN A 523 -10.30 19.57 -3.27
CA GLN A 523 -9.28 18.61 -2.83
C GLN A 523 -7.94 18.95 -3.48
N ILE A 524 -6.96 19.40 -2.68
CA ILE A 524 -5.70 20.00 -3.15
C ILE A 524 -4.54 19.11 -2.70
N LYS A 525 -3.67 18.68 -3.62
CA LYS A 525 -2.42 17.98 -3.28
C LYS A 525 -1.58 18.80 -2.30
N TYR A 526 -0.76 18.13 -1.48
CA TYR A 526 0.04 18.83 -0.48
C TYR A 526 0.97 19.89 -1.09
N GLY A 527 1.48 19.64 -2.30
CA GLY A 527 2.25 20.58 -3.11
C GLY A 527 1.61 20.84 -4.48
N PRO A 528 2.12 21.81 -5.24
CA PRO A 528 1.51 22.27 -6.49
C PRO A 528 1.89 21.44 -7.74
N ILE A 529 2.79 20.46 -7.64
CA ILE A 529 3.18 19.60 -8.76
C ILE A 529 2.51 18.23 -8.67
N ASP A 530 3.12 17.26 -7.96
CA ASP A 530 2.70 15.85 -8.02
C ASP A 530 3.39 14.93 -7.01
N PHE A 531 3.16 15.16 -5.72
CA PHE A 531 3.58 14.24 -4.66
C PHE A 531 5.08 13.88 -4.64
N GLN A 532 5.96 14.82 -5.02
CA GLN A 532 7.40 14.60 -5.11
C GLN A 532 8.09 14.41 -3.76
N VAL A 533 9.36 13.97 -3.74
CA VAL A 533 10.12 13.73 -2.49
C VAL A 533 10.16 14.92 -1.53
N ARG A 534 10.02 16.14 -2.06
CA ARG A 534 9.71 17.37 -1.33
C ARG A 534 9.00 18.36 -2.24
N GLU A 535 7.96 19.01 -1.74
CA GLU A 535 7.34 20.19 -2.36
C GLU A 535 6.99 21.22 -1.29
N PRO A 536 7.00 22.53 -1.59
CA PRO A 536 6.39 23.51 -0.68
C PRO A 536 4.87 23.29 -0.64
N ALA A 537 4.25 23.67 0.48
CA ALA A 537 2.80 23.61 0.61
C ALA A 537 2.10 24.39 -0.51
N SER A 538 1.06 23.83 -1.13
CA SER A 538 0.35 24.48 -2.24
C SER A 538 -0.17 25.87 -1.88
N PRO A 539 0.13 26.94 -2.65
CA PRO A 539 -0.36 28.28 -2.35
C PRO A 539 -1.89 28.39 -2.45
N LEU A 540 -2.55 27.49 -3.18
CA LEU A 540 -4.01 27.48 -3.35
C LEU A 540 -4.78 27.47 -2.01
N PHE A 541 -4.21 26.89 -0.94
CA PHE A 541 -4.81 26.95 0.41
C PHE A 541 -4.98 28.39 0.93
N ALA A 542 -4.20 29.36 0.45
CA ALA A 542 -4.35 30.77 0.82
C ALA A 542 -5.32 31.55 -0.09
N HIS A 543 -5.72 30.97 -1.23
CA HIS A 543 -6.62 31.63 -2.20
C HIS A 543 -8.09 31.26 -2.02
N LEU A 544 -8.39 30.08 -1.47
CA LEU A 544 -9.77 29.61 -1.23
C LEU A 544 -10.21 29.87 0.21
N GLN A 545 -10.75 31.07 0.46
CA GLN A 545 -11.14 31.52 1.80
C GLN A 545 -12.63 31.31 2.06
N ASN A 546 -13.43 31.33 1.01
CA ASN A 546 -14.89 31.20 1.03
C ASN A 546 -15.32 29.85 0.41
N THR A 547 -14.42 28.88 0.36
CA THR A 547 -14.67 27.54 -0.18
C THR A 547 -13.95 26.52 0.69
N ALA A 548 -14.65 25.45 1.06
CA ALA A 548 -14.06 24.37 1.85
C ALA A 548 -12.92 23.68 1.08
N THR A 549 -11.85 23.33 1.78
CA THR A 549 -10.69 22.64 1.20
C THR A 549 -10.33 21.39 1.97
N ALA A 550 -9.79 20.40 1.26
CA ALA A 550 -9.16 19.24 1.86
C ALA A 550 -7.77 19.03 1.26
N ILE A 551 -6.82 18.58 2.07
CA ILE A 551 -5.50 18.17 1.57
C ILE A 551 -5.59 16.76 0.99
N GLU A 552 -5.01 16.55 -0.19
CA GLU A 552 -4.76 15.23 -0.78
C GLU A 552 -3.30 14.84 -0.49
N LEU A 553 -3.14 13.70 0.17
CA LEU A 553 -1.86 13.05 0.43
C LEU A 553 -1.73 11.78 -0.42
N GLN A 554 -0.53 11.21 -0.51
CA GLN A 554 -0.29 9.94 -1.18
C GLN A 554 0.33 8.96 -0.19
N VAL A 555 -0.38 7.86 0.10
CA VAL A 555 0.13 6.74 0.91
C VAL A 555 0.85 5.75 0.02
N THR A 556 0.34 5.51 -1.19
CA THR A 556 1.09 4.77 -2.20
C THR A 556 2.31 5.56 -2.65
N GLN A 557 3.41 4.86 -2.92
CA GLN A 557 4.72 5.49 -3.08
C GLN A 557 5.09 5.68 -4.56
N GLU A 558 4.27 6.39 -5.34
CA GLU A 558 4.47 6.53 -6.79
C GLU A 558 5.86 7.01 -7.18
N TYR A 559 6.25 8.17 -6.68
CA TYR A 559 7.57 8.75 -6.90
C TYR A 559 8.57 8.36 -5.81
N LEU A 560 8.19 7.50 -4.86
CA LEU A 560 8.92 7.28 -3.61
C LEU A 560 9.31 5.81 -3.46
N GLY A 561 9.65 5.19 -4.60
CA GLY A 561 10.19 3.84 -4.70
C GLY A 561 9.15 2.72 -4.61
N GLN A 562 7.89 3.01 -4.91
CA GLN A 562 6.82 2.05 -5.26
C GLN A 562 6.65 0.88 -4.27
N GLN A 563 6.77 1.17 -2.97
CA GLN A 563 6.74 0.17 -1.88
C GLN A 563 7.88 -0.88 -1.90
N CYS A 564 8.81 -0.78 -2.86
CA CYS A 564 10.08 -1.50 -2.86
C CYS A 564 11.10 -0.86 -1.91
N HIS A 565 11.03 0.47 -1.78
CA HIS A 565 11.86 1.26 -0.87
C HIS A 565 11.09 1.54 0.42
N VAL A 566 11.77 1.47 1.57
CA VAL A 566 11.19 2.02 2.80
C VAL A 566 11.13 3.54 2.69
N PHE A 567 9.94 4.10 2.94
CA PHE A 567 9.69 5.54 3.00
C PHE A 567 8.57 5.80 4.03
N TYR A 568 8.83 6.59 5.06
CA TYR A 568 7.87 6.94 6.10
C TYR A 568 7.56 8.43 6.07
N TYR A 569 6.29 8.77 5.86
CA TYR A 569 5.88 10.14 5.51
C TYR A 569 5.84 11.14 6.68
N ALA A 570 6.06 10.72 7.92
CA ALA A 570 5.66 11.52 9.09
C ALA A 570 6.22 12.95 9.07
N ASP A 571 7.52 13.11 8.83
CA ASP A 571 8.13 14.44 8.84
C ASP A 571 7.82 15.23 7.57
N LEU A 572 7.65 14.57 6.41
CA LEU A 572 7.19 15.21 5.17
C LEU A 572 5.80 15.83 5.38
N TRP A 573 4.82 15.02 5.77
CA TRP A 573 3.44 15.50 5.95
C TRP A 573 3.35 16.52 7.08
N LYS A 574 4.11 16.34 8.16
CA LYS A 574 4.20 17.34 9.22
C LYS A 574 4.76 18.66 8.72
N SER A 575 5.78 18.64 7.87
CA SER A 575 6.36 19.87 7.30
C SER A 575 5.35 20.68 6.49
N VAL A 576 4.40 20.01 5.83
CA VAL A 576 3.31 20.67 5.09
C VAL A 576 2.18 21.10 6.03
N LEU A 577 1.70 20.23 6.91
CA LEU A 577 0.57 20.51 7.79
C LEU A 577 0.86 21.63 8.80
N ASP A 578 2.12 21.72 9.27
CA ASP A 578 2.60 22.77 10.17
C ASP A 578 3.10 24.02 9.42
N TRP A 579 3.00 24.05 8.09
CA TRP A 579 3.39 25.23 7.33
C TRP A 579 2.43 26.40 7.55
N ASP A 580 2.94 27.53 8.04
CA ASP A 580 2.16 28.75 8.26
C ASP A 580 2.14 29.61 7.00
N MET A 581 0.98 29.68 6.34
CA MET A 581 0.79 30.51 5.14
C MET A 581 0.83 32.01 5.43
N ARG A 582 0.68 32.44 6.70
CA ARG A 582 0.67 33.85 7.12
C ARG A 582 -0.33 34.72 6.36
N TYR A 583 -1.49 34.18 6.01
CA TYR A 583 -2.56 34.92 5.34
C TYR A 583 -3.03 36.10 6.22
N GLU A 584 -3.10 37.31 5.63
CA GLU A 584 -3.28 38.59 6.33
C GLU A 584 -2.31 38.80 7.51
N GLU A 585 -1.08 38.31 7.42
CA GLU A 585 -0.08 38.40 8.49
C GLU A 585 -0.52 37.74 9.81
N LYS A 586 -1.47 36.80 9.77
CA LYS A 586 -1.95 36.02 10.92
C LYS A 586 -1.56 34.55 10.79
N PRO A 587 -1.35 33.82 11.91
CA PRO A 587 -1.13 32.38 11.86
C PRO A 587 -2.22 31.68 11.04
N SER A 588 -1.78 30.93 10.04
CA SER A 588 -2.62 30.27 9.04
C SER A 588 -1.95 28.94 8.68
N LEU A 589 -1.80 28.04 9.66
CA LEU A 589 -1.25 26.72 9.44
C LEU A 589 -2.13 25.97 8.42
N VAL A 590 -1.54 25.20 7.51
CA VAL A 590 -2.30 24.40 6.53
C VAL A 590 -3.34 23.53 7.22
N ARG A 591 -2.97 22.87 8.33
CA ARG A 591 -3.93 22.08 9.13
C ARG A 591 -5.12 22.88 9.67
N ASP A 592 -4.95 24.16 9.99
CA ASP A 592 -6.04 25.02 10.47
C ASP A 592 -6.92 25.55 9.33
N ILE A 593 -6.36 25.65 8.11
CA ILE A 593 -7.11 26.00 6.90
C ILE A 593 -8.01 24.83 6.50
N ILE A 594 -7.44 23.62 6.35
CA ILE A 594 -8.19 22.44 5.89
C ILE A 594 -9.20 21.94 6.94
N ALA A 595 -8.95 22.16 8.24
CA ALA A 595 -9.94 21.90 9.29
C ALA A 595 -11.02 22.98 9.38
N GLY A 596 -11.00 23.99 8.51
CA GLY A 596 -11.96 25.08 8.46
C GLY A 596 -11.80 26.14 9.56
N ARG A 597 -10.94 25.94 10.56
CA ARG A 597 -10.75 26.86 11.70
C ARG A 597 -10.26 28.24 11.27
N ARG A 598 -9.38 28.33 10.27
CA ARG A 598 -8.79 29.61 9.84
C ARG A 598 -9.79 30.50 9.09
N PHE A 599 -10.69 29.91 8.33
CA PHE A 599 -11.64 30.61 7.44
C PHE A 599 -13.12 30.35 7.76
N ASN A 600 -13.41 29.74 8.91
CA ASN A 600 -14.75 29.42 9.38
C ASN A 600 -15.57 28.57 8.39
N GLN A 601 -14.92 27.58 7.79
CA GLN A 601 -15.57 26.59 6.92
C GLN A 601 -16.17 25.47 7.77
N SER A 602 -17.37 25.00 7.40
CA SER A 602 -18.06 23.90 8.09
C SER A 602 -17.64 22.51 7.57
N LEU A 603 -17.06 22.45 6.37
CA LEU A 603 -16.48 21.27 5.75
C LEU A 603 -14.98 21.48 5.51
N GLY A 604 -14.27 20.37 5.30
CA GLY A 604 -12.86 20.33 5.01
C GLY A 604 -12.20 19.12 5.66
N GLY A 605 -10.93 18.88 5.35
CA GLY A 605 -10.12 17.88 6.04
C GLY A 605 -9.10 17.21 5.13
N TYR A 606 -9.13 15.88 5.11
CA TYR A 606 -8.05 15.04 4.61
C TYR A 606 -8.55 14.01 3.61
N ALA A 607 -7.82 13.83 2.53
CA ALA A 607 -7.92 12.72 1.59
C ALA A 607 -6.54 12.09 1.39
N ALA A 608 -6.47 10.78 1.15
CA ALA A 608 -5.21 10.15 0.75
C ALA A 608 -5.41 9.06 -0.32
N VAL A 609 -4.52 9.01 -1.31
CA VAL A 609 -4.44 7.93 -2.30
C VAL A 609 -3.75 6.73 -1.65
N ILE A 610 -4.49 5.64 -1.42
CA ILE A 610 -4.01 4.48 -0.65
C ILE A 610 -3.54 3.35 -1.56
N ASN A 611 -4.34 2.96 -2.56
CA ASN A 611 -4.04 1.91 -3.54
C ASN A 611 -3.67 0.56 -2.91
N VAL A 612 -4.58 0.03 -2.09
CA VAL A 612 -4.43 -1.36 -1.59
C VAL A 612 -4.74 -2.35 -2.70
N GLY A 613 -4.01 -3.46 -2.74
CA GLY A 613 -4.26 -4.56 -3.66
C GLY A 613 -4.48 -5.90 -2.96
N LEU A 614 -4.52 -6.98 -3.75
CA LEU A 614 -4.73 -8.35 -3.25
C LEU A 614 -3.56 -8.94 -2.46
N ASN A 615 -2.37 -8.31 -2.51
CA ASN A 615 -1.20 -8.73 -1.74
C ASN A 615 -1.56 -8.88 -0.24
N GLN A 616 -0.98 -9.87 0.44
CA GLN A 616 -1.32 -10.16 1.84
C GLN A 616 -0.98 -9.03 2.81
N THR A 617 -0.06 -8.15 2.45
CA THR A 617 0.29 -6.96 3.23
C THR A 617 -0.54 -5.72 2.87
N TRP A 618 -1.50 -5.82 1.94
CA TRP A 618 -2.30 -4.73 1.36
C TRP A 618 -1.54 -3.72 0.50
N LEU A 619 -0.36 -3.27 0.94
CA LEU A 619 0.47 -2.26 0.28
C LEU A 619 1.80 -2.84 -0.23
N GLY A 620 1.88 -4.17 -0.45
CA GLY A 620 3.07 -4.84 -1.01
C GLY A 620 4.26 -4.97 -0.05
N SER A 621 4.32 -4.17 1.02
CA SER A 621 5.38 -4.15 2.01
C SER A 621 4.83 -4.04 3.43
N HIS A 622 5.43 -4.77 4.38
CA HIS A 622 5.06 -4.67 5.80
C HIS A 622 5.21 -3.24 6.33
N LEU A 623 6.34 -2.57 6.02
CA LEU A 623 6.58 -1.21 6.51
C LEU A 623 5.72 -0.15 5.79
N ALA A 624 5.28 -0.38 4.55
CA ALA A 624 4.39 0.56 3.85
C ALA A 624 3.03 0.69 4.56
N MET A 625 2.55 -0.35 5.24
CA MET A 625 1.33 -0.29 6.06
C MET A 625 1.41 0.68 7.24
N SER A 626 2.62 1.08 7.65
CA SER A 626 2.79 2.14 8.64
C SER A 626 2.32 3.50 8.13
N ASN A 627 2.35 3.75 6.81
CA ASN A 627 1.92 5.00 6.20
C ASN A 627 0.39 5.14 6.17
N LEU A 628 -0.34 4.05 5.92
CA LEU A 628 -1.81 4.06 6.06
C LEU A 628 -2.22 4.29 7.52
N TYR A 629 -1.52 3.66 8.47
CA TYR A 629 -1.76 3.90 9.89
C TYR A 629 -1.45 5.35 10.27
N LEU A 630 -0.30 5.88 9.84
CA LEU A 630 0.10 7.27 10.04
C LEU A 630 -0.94 8.24 9.48
N TYR A 631 -1.44 8.01 8.26
CA TYR A 631 -2.47 8.85 7.65
C TYR A 631 -3.73 8.91 8.52
N GLY A 632 -4.24 7.76 8.95
CA GLY A 632 -5.38 7.72 9.84
C GLY A 632 -5.13 8.47 11.16
N ARG A 633 -3.96 8.27 11.77
CA ARG A 633 -3.57 8.98 13.01
C ARG A 633 -3.46 10.49 12.82
N MET A 634 -2.86 10.97 11.73
CA MET A 634 -2.69 12.40 11.45
C MET A 634 -3.99 13.08 11.00
N SER A 635 -4.86 12.37 10.27
CA SER A 635 -6.18 12.90 9.90
C SER A 635 -7.14 13.02 11.09
N TRP A 636 -6.90 12.25 12.15
CA TRP A 636 -7.59 12.39 13.43
C TRP A 636 -6.97 13.51 14.29
N ASP A 637 -5.64 13.53 14.40
CA ASP A 637 -4.90 14.53 15.15
C ASP A 637 -3.58 14.86 14.42
N PRO A 638 -3.49 16.01 13.72
CA PRO A 638 -2.31 16.38 12.93
C PRO A 638 -1.10 16.77 13.79
N THR A 639 -1.22 16.76 15.12
CA THR A 639 -0.14 17.11 16.05
C THR A 639 0.67 15.90 16.53
N VAL A 640 0.22 14.67 16.22
CA VAL A 640 0.89 13.44 16.66
C VAL A 640 2.36 13.37 16.23
N SER A 641 3.19 12.79 17.09
CA SER A 641 4.60 12.52 16.78
C SER A 641 4.73 11.32 15.84
N GLY A 642 5.49 11.48 14.76
CA GLY A 642 5.85 10.39 13.84
C GLY A 642 6.52 9.23 14.56
N GLU A 643 7.41 9.52 15.52
CA GLU A 643 8.11 8.52 16.34
C GLU A 643 7.14 7.72 17.22
N ASP A 644 6.19 8.39 17.87
CA ASP A 644 5.23 7.72 18.73
C ASP A 644 4.29 6.82 17.90
N VAL A 645 3.88 7.31 16.73
CA VAL A 645 3.01 6.58 15.81
C VAL A 645 3.69 5.30 15.31
N ILE A 646 4.95 5.36 14.84
CA ILE A 646 5.64 4.18 14.34
C ILE A 646 5.93 3.16 15.45
N GLN A 647 6.25 3.62 16.66
CA GLN A 647 6.45 2.72 17.80
C GLN A 647 5.15 2.02 18.21
N ASP A 648 4.04 2.75 18.29
CA ASP A 648 2.72 2.19 18.59
C ASP A 648 2.30 1.18 17.54
N TRP A 649 2.46 1.52 16.26
CA TRP A 649 2.20 0.61 15.15
C TRP A 649 3.08 -0.65 15.23
N THR A 650 4.38 -0.50 15.52
CA THR A 650 5.31 -1.62 15.62
C THR A 650 4.89 -2.63 16.71
N ARG A 651 4.43 -2.14 17.86
CA ARG A 651 3.92 -3.02 18.95
C ARG A 651 2.74 -3.88 18.49
N MET A 652 1.84 -3.28 17.72
CA MET A 652 0.60 -3.92 17.25
C MET A 652 0.82 -4.81 16.02
N THR A 653 1.76 -4.47 15.15
CA THR A 653 2.03 -5.16 13.87
C THR A 653 3.11 -6.23 13.99
N PHE A 654 4.17 -6.02 14.79
CA PHE A 654 5.28 -6.96 14.94
C PHE A 654 5.32 -7.62 16.32
N ASN A 655 5.76 -6.91 17.36
CA ASN A 655 5.76 -7.34 18.76
C ASN A 655 6.32 -6.25 19.70
N HIS A 656 6.43 -6.58 20.99
CA HIS A 656 6.92 -5.69 22.05
C HIS A 656 8.44 -5.75 22.29
N ASN A 657 9.22 -6.42 21.44
CA ASN A 657 10.67 -6.50 21.63
C ASN A 657 11.30 -5.10 21.44
N PRO A 658 12.02 -4.55 22.44
CA PRO A 658 12.61 -3.21 22.35
C PRO A 658 13.55 -3.03 21.16
N ASP A 659 14.30 -4.06 20.77
CA ASP A 659 15.24 -4.00 19.65
C ASP A 659 14.48 -3.87 18.32
N VAL A 660 13.36 -4.58 18.18
CA VAL A 660 12.49 -4.51 17.00
C VAL A 660 11.86 -3.12 16.90
N ILE A 661 11.31 -2.61 18.00
CA ILE A 661 10.69 -1.28 18.07
C ILE A 661 11.70 -0.19 17.71
N GLN A 662 12.88 -0.23 18.32
CA GLN A 662 13.90 0.78 18.09
C GLN A 662 14.42 0.75 16.66
N THR A 663 14.72 -0.44 16.12
CA THR A 663 15.25 -0.59 14.75
C THR A 663 14.23 -0.12 13.71
N ILE A 664 12.97 -0.52 13.82
CA ILE A 664 11.92 -0.06 12.90
C ILE A 664 11.73 1.46 12.99
N LYS A 665 11.71 2.01 14.20
CA LYS A 665 11.58 3.45 14.40
C LYS A 665 12.72 4.20 13.71
N GLU A 666 13.96 3.81 13.96
CA GLU A 666 15.11 4.52 13.40
C GLU A 666 15.15 4.41 11.86
N ILE A 667 14.99 3.20 11.28
CA ILE A 667 14.91 3.03 9.82
C ILE A 667 13.79 3.89 9.23
N SER A 668 12.61 3.90 9.85
CA SER A 668 11.46 4.68 9.35
C SER A 668 11.74 6.18 9.40
N MET A 669 12.21 6.71 10.53
CA MET A 669 12.48 8.16 10.65
C MET A 669 13.63 8.62 9.75
N GLU A 670 14.63 7.76 9.50
CA GLU A 670 15.73 8.07 8.60
C GLU A 670 15.35 7.92 7.11
N SER A 671 14.24 7.24 6.79
CA SER A 671 13.93 6.83 5.42
C SER A 671 13.67 7.98 4.45
N TRP A 672 12.93 9.02 4.87
CA TRP A 672 12.69 10.20 4.02
C TRP A 672 13.97 10.95 3.66
N PRO A 673 14.79 11.45 4.62
CA PRO A 673 16.02 12.15 4.27
C PRO A 673 17.01 11.25 3.51
N THR A 674 16.98 9.94 3.74
CA THR A 674 17.80 8.99 3.00
C THR A 674 17.36 8.90 1.54
N TYR A 675 16.06 8.74 1.29
CA TYR A 675 15.50 8.70 -0.06
C TYR A 675 15.71 10.02 -0.80
N GLU A 676 15.44 11.16 -0.14
CA GLU A 676 15.72 12.50 -0.68
C GLU A 676 17.17 12.67 -1.11
N ASN A 677 18.11 12.22 -0.28
CA ASN A 677 19.54 12.35 -0.56
C ASN A 677 19.98 11.63 -1.84
N TYR A 678 19.45 10.43 -2.15
CA TYR A 678 19.83 9.69 -3.36
C TYR A 678 18.89 9.86 -4.55
N SER A 679 17.82 10.64 -4.44
CA SER A 679 16.86 10.88 -5.52
C SER A 679 16.84 12.35 -5.93
N GLY A 680 15.98 13.18 -5.34
CA GLY A 680 15.96 14.63 -5.52
C GLY A 680 16.19 15.38 -4.22
N ASN A 681 17.18 16.29 -4.18
CA ASN A 681 17.47 17.15 -3.04
C ASN A 681 17.49 18.66 -3.40
N LEU A 682 17.66 19.54 -2.40
CA LEU A 682 17.65 21.01 -2.56
C LEU A 682 16.36 21.58 -3.18
N GLY A 683 15.24 20.86 -3.03
CA GLY A 683 13.95 21.24 -3.59
C GLY A 683 13.79 20.93 -5.08
N ILE A 684 14.69 20.13 -5.66
CA ILE A 684 14.42 19.48 -6.94
C ILE A 684 13.42 18.32 -6.71
N GLN A 685 12.72 17.96 -7.78
CA GLN A 685 11.74 16.86 -7.79
C GLN A 685 12.48 15.51 -7.72
N THR A 686 11.77 14.38 -7.63
CA THR A 686 12.39 13.10 -7.27
C THR A 686 13.39 12.54 -8.30
N LEU A 687 13.46 13.09 -9.52
CA LEU A 687 14.37 12.64 -10.61
C LEU A 687 14.11 11.20 -11.11
N ALA A 688 12.91 10.68 -10.90
CA ALA A 688 12.47 9.40 -11.47
C ALA A 688 12.14 9.53 -12.97
N ASP A 689 11.96 8.42 -13.69
CA ASP A 689 11.37 8.44 -15.03
C ASP A 689 9.92 8.93 -15.01
N ILE A 690 9.72 10.23 -15.21
CA ILE A 690 8.39 10.86 -15.26
C ILE A 690 7.68 10.68 -16.61
N THR A 691 8.33 10.02 -17.58
CA THR A 691 7.74 9.71 -18.89
C THR A 691 7.24 8.28 -18.98
N GLY A 692 7.62 7.43 -18.02
CA GLY A 692 7.24 6.03 -17.94
C GLY A 692 6.72 5.63 -16.55
N SER A 693 7.48 4.78 -15.86
CA SER A 693 7.00 4.03 -14.69
C SER A 693 6.98 4.85 -13.40
N HIS A 694 7.75 5.95 -13.33
CA HIS A 694 8.03 6.76 -12.13
C HIS A 694 8.86 6.01 -11.08
N TYR A 695 9.62 4.97 -11.46
CA TYR A 695 10.27 4.07 -10.51
C TYR A 695 11.78 4.28 -10.33
N GLY A 696 12.55 4.13 -11.40
CA GLY A 696 13.99 4.21 -11.41
C GLY A 696 14.49 5.62 -11.76
N PRO A 697 15.80 5.87 -11.61
CA PRO A 697 16.38 7.17 -11.89
C PRO A 697 16.35 7.47 -13.40
N ASP A 698 15.79 8.62 -13.76
CA ASP A 698 15.96 9.22 -15.08
C ASP A 698 15.91 10.75 -14.97
N PRO A 699 17.02 11.39 -14.55
CA PRO A 699 17.09 12.84 -14.45
C PRO A 699 16.92 13.56 -15.80
N ALA A 700 17.18 12.88 -16.93
CA ALA A 700 16.98 13.45 -18.26
C ALA A 700 15.48 13.58 -18.58
N SER A 701 14.66 12.65 -18.09
CA SER A 701 13.20 12.69 -18.25
C SER A 701 12.56 13.94 -17.66
N GLN A 702 13.23 14.65 -16.74
CA GLN A 702 12.68 15.85 -16.11
C GLN A 702 12.51 16.99 -17.08
N ASP A 703 13.31 17.07 -18.14
CA ASP A 703 13.34 18.18 -19.09
C ASP A 703 12.89 17.73 -20.50
N GLY A 704 12.53 18.70 -21.35
CA GLY A 704 12.22 18.42 -22.77
C GLY A 704 10.85 17.78 -23.03
N ASN A 705 9.96 17.80 -22.04
CA ASN A 705 8.61 17.23 -22.10
C ASN A 705 7.56 18.25 -21.57
N PRO A 706 6.25 18.05 -21.81
CA PRO A 706 5.21 18.99 -21.38
C PRO A 706 4.68 18.76 -19.95
N TRP A 707 5.30 17.89 -19.15
CA TRP A 707 4.81 17.55 -17.82
C TRP A 707 5.11 18.61 -16.76
N GLY A 708 5.94 19.61 -17.06
CA GLY A 708 6.20 20.75 -16.16
C GLY A 708 6.99 20.40 -14.89
N GLN A 709 7.58 19.19 -14.84
CA GLN A 709 8.44 18.73 -13.75
C GLN A 709 9.92 19.09 -14.01
N TRP A 710 10.16 20.33 -14.43
CA TRP A 710 11.43 20.71 -15.04
C TRP A 710 12.51 21.06 -14.04
N THR A 711 13.77 20.76 -14.41
CA THR A 711 14.96 21.23 -13.69
C THR A 711 15.66 22.36 -14.42
N ARG A 712 15.40 22.50 -15.74
CA ARG A 712 16.08 23.42 -16.66
C ARG A 712 17.60 23.32 -16.57
N ALA A 713 18.12 22.15 -16.24
CA ALA A 713 19.55 21.95 -16.10
C ALA A 713 20.24 22.15 -17.46
N ASP A 714 21.32 22.93 -17.46
CA ASP A 714 22.21 23.08 -18.60
C ASP A 714 23.67 22.93 -18.15
N THR A 715 24.64 23.34 -18.98
CA THR A 715 26.07 23.20 -18.66
C THR A 715 26.58 24.13 -17.55
N PHE A 716 25.79 25.11 -17.10
CA PHE A 716 26.20 26.14 -16.13
C PHE A 716 25.29 26.22 -14.89
N SER A 717 24.01 25.91 -15.03
CA SER A 717 22.99 26.19 -14.02
C SER A 717 21.86 25.15 -13.98
N ILE A 718 21.11 25.19 -12.88
CA ILE A 718 20.00 24.28 -12.56
C ILE A 718 18.96 24.98 -11.70
N GLY A 719 17.71 24.50 -11.74
CA GLY A 719 16.59 24.93 -10.90
C GLY A 719 15.51 25.67 -11.67
N MET A 720 14.42 26.01 -11.00
CA MET A 720 13.34 26.82 -11.59
C MET A 720 13.38 28.23 -10.99
N ASP A 721 13.57 29.27 -11.81
CA ASP A 721 13.39 30.66 -11.34
C ASP A 721 11.90 30.92 -11.19
N ARG A 722 11.41 30.79 -9.96
CA ARG A 722 10.01 31.01 -9.57
C ARG A 722 9.80 32.35 -8.86
N THR A 723 10.81 33.22 -8.90
CA THR A 723 10.73 34.56 -8.33
C THR A 723 9.73 35.43 -9.09
N VAL A 724 9.23 36.47 -8.44
CA VAL A 724 8.31 37.46 -9.00
C VAL A 724 9.03 38.38 -9.98
N PHE A 725 10.24 38.81 -9.63
CA PHE A 725 10.96 39.82 -10.40
C PHE A 725 11.39 39.30 -11.78
N ASN A 726 11.97 38.10 -11.83
CA ASN A 726 12.63 37.59 -13.04
C ASN A 726 12.10 36.23 -13.51
N GLY A 727 11.47 35.47 -12.61
CA GLY A 727 11.03 34.10 -12.83
C GLY A 727 9.57 33.93 -13.26
N THR A 728 9.00 32.76 -13.03
CA THR A 728 7.63 32.39 -13.42
C THR A 728 6.54 33.10 -12.59
N GLY A 729 6.92 33.82 -11.53
CA GLY A 729 5.98 34.51 -10.66
C GLY A 729 5.34 33.65 -9.57
N PHE A 730 5.63 32.35 -9.52
CA PHE A 730 5.01 31.41 -8.57
C PHE A 730 5.18 31.80 -7.11
N ALA A 731 6.35 32.29 -6.69
CA ALA A 731 6.55 32.78 -5.32
C ALA A 731 5.54 33.88 -4.94
N GLY A 732 5.10 34.66 -5.93
CA GLY A 732 4.10 35.72 -5.80
C GLY A 732 2.69 35.23 -5.46
N GLN A 733 2.40 33.94 -5.63
CA GLN A 733 1.12 33.34 -5.28
C GLN A 733 0.96 33.13 -3.77
N TYR A 734 2.03 33.21 -2.98
CA TYR A 734 1.96 33.15 -1.53
C TYR A 734 1.65 34.51 -0.89
N PRO A 735 1.08 34.54 0.34
CA PRO A 735 0.96 35.76 1.12
C PRO A 735 2.32 36.46 1.34
N ALA A 736 2.31 37.78 1.46
CA ALA A 736 3.50 38.63 1.35
C ALA A 736 4.70 38.19 2.23
N ILE A 737 4.47 37.72 3.45
CA ILE A 737 5.53 37.24 4.35
C ILE A 737 6.21 35.99 3.79
N VAL A 738 5.42 35.02 3.33
CA VAL A 738 5.92 33.76 2.76
C VAL A 738 6.56 34.02 1.39
N ARG A 739 5.91 34.82 0.55
CA ARG A 739 6.48 35.29 -0.72
C ARG A 739 7.87 35.89 -0.50
N ASN A 740 8.01 36.84 0.43
CA ASN A 740 9.32 37.50 0.65
C ASN A 740 10.41 36.51 1.14
N LYS A 741 10.03 35.41 1.81
CA LYS A 741 10.97 34.35 2.21
C LYS A 741 11.49 33.60 0.99
N TYR A 742 10.60 33.21 0.08
CA TYR A 742 10.91 32.39 -1.10
C TYR A 742 11.44 33.19 -2.30
N ASP A 743 11.01 34.43 -2.46
CA ASP A 743 11.39 35.31 -3.57
C ASP A 743 12.84 35.82 -3.43
N ASN A 744 13.39 35.79 -2.21
CA ASN A 744 14.74 36.19 -1.91
C ASN A 744 15.62 34.96 -1.62
N ILE A 745 16.62 34.75 -2.48
CA ILE A 745 17.56 33.62 -2.40
C ILE A 745 18.30 33.55 -1.05
N SER A 746 18.61 34.69 -0.43
CA SER A 746 19.29 34.74 0.88
C SER A 746 18.41 34.23 2.03
N THR A 747 17.08 34.24 1.87
CA THR A 747 16.13 33.78 2.89
C THR A 747 15.45 32.46 2.54
N THR A 748 15.55 32.00 1.29
CA THR A 748 14.97 30.73 0.82
C THR A 748 15.75 29.56 1.42
N PRO A 749 15.13 28.64 2.18
CA PRO A 749 15.82 27.46 2.71
C PRO A 749 16.57 26.66 1.63
N ASP A 750 17.71 26.07 1.97
CA ASP A 750 18.52 25.34 0.99
C ASP A 750 17.77 24.11 0.44
N ASP A 751 16.94 23.46 1.28
CA ASP A 751 16.06 22.34 0.90
C ASP A 751 14.91 22.73 -0.04
N LEU A 752 14.76 24.01 -0.38
CA LEU A 752 13.82 24.52 -1.38
C LEU A 752 14.48 25.48 -2.38
N LEU A 753 15.82 25.53 -2.43
CA LEU A 753 16.56 26.48 -3.25
C LEU A 753 16.24 26.31 -4.73
N LEU A 754 16.37 25.10 -5.26
CA LEU A 754 16.16 24.79 -6.68
C LEU A 754 14.69 24.78 -7.08
N TRP A 755 13.79 24.74 -6.09
CA TRP A 755 12.37 24.96 -6.34
C TRP A 755 12.08 26.42 -6.71
N PHE A 756 12.72 27.37 -6.03
CA PHE A 756 12.40 28.79 -6.18
C PHE A 756 13.39 29.59 -7.04
N HIS A 757 14.62 29.11 -7.18
CA HIS A 757 15.70 29.82 -7.85
C HIS A 757 16.37 28.94 -8.91
N HIS A 758 16.72 29.55 -10.03
CA HIS A 758 17.64 28.98 -11.02
C HIS A 758 19.03 29.56 -10.76
N VAL A 759 20.00 28.70 -10.43
CA VAL A 759 21.32 29.12 -9.94
C VAL A 759 22.43 28.40 -10.67
N ASN A 760 23.62 29.01 -10.70
CA ASN A 760 24.82 28.32 -11.18
C ASN A 760 25.13 27.11 -10.27
N TYR A 761 25.65 26.03 -10.85
CA TYR A 761 26.13 24.87 -10.07
C TYR A 761 27.13 25.23 -8.96
N THR A 762 27.92 26.29 -9.17
CA THR A 762 28.93 26.77 -8.22
C THR A 762 28.36 27.71 -7.14
N TYR A 763 27.04 27.89 -7.06
CA TYR A 763 26.42 28.72 -6.03
C TYR A 763 26.61 28.05 -4.65
N PRO A 764 27.12 28.76 -3.63
CA PRO A 764 27.32 28.20 -2.30
C PRO A 764 26.01 28.12 -1.51
N LEU A 765 25.71 26.95 -0.97
CA LEU A 765 24.64 26.72 -0.01
C LEU A 765 24.93 27.41 1.31
N LYS A 766 23.88 27.86 2.00
CA LYS A 766 24.01 28.69 3.21
C LYS A 766 24.36 27.87 4.43
N GLU A 767 23.92 26.62 4.48
CA GLU A 767 24.10 25.76 5.66
C GLU A 767 25.46 25.04 5.68
N SER A 768 25.96 24.64 4.51
CA SER A 768 27.21 23.86 4.39
C SER A 768 28.38 24.60 3.75
N ASP A 769 28.16 25.77 3.13
CA ASP A 769 29.10 26.46 2.22
C ASP A 769 29.53 25.62 0.99
N GLU A 770 28.98 24.41 0.80
CA GLU A 770 29.20 23.60 -0.39
C GLU A 770 28.54 24.25 -1.60
N THR A 771 29.13 24.06 -2.78
CA THR A 771 28.42 24.44 -4.01
C THR A 771 27.23 23.50 -4.25
N VAL A 772 26.19 23.97 -4.96
CA VAL A 772 25.03 23.14 -5.34
C VAL A 772 25.47 21.80 -5.94
N ILE A 773 26.41 21.80 -6.89
CA ILE A 773 26.86 20.54 -7.52
C ILE A 773 27.65 19.64 -6.57
N GLN A 774 28.51 20.23 -5.71
CA GLN A 774 29.25 19.44 -4.73
C GLN A 774 28.30 18.82 -3.68
N HIS A 775 27.25 19.54 -3.31
CA HIS A 775 26.19 19.02 -2.45
C HIS A 775 25.45 17.88 -3.12
N PHE A 776 25.07 18.00 -4.39
CA PHE A 776 24.47 16.88 -5.16
C PHE A 776 25.33 15.63 -5.02
N TYR A 777 26.63 15.70 -5.35
CA TYR A 777 27.50 14.53 -5.22
C TYR A 777 27.55 13.99 -3.78
N ASN A 778 27.73 14.86 -2.80
CA ASN A 778 27.82 14.48 -1.39
C ASN A 778 26.54 13.81 -0.88
N ALA A 779 25.37 14.39 -1.17
CA ALA A 779 24.07 13.90 -0.76
C ALA A 779 23.77 12.53 -1.39
N HIS A 780 23.97 12.35 -2.69
CA HIS A 780 23.69 11.07 -3.35
C HIS A 780 24.57 9.94 -2.82
N TYR A 781 25.86 10.22 -2.59
CA TYR A 781 26.75 9.27 -1.92
C TYR A 781 26.31 8.97 -0.48
N ALA A 782 25.92 9.99 0.30
CA ALA A 782 25.49 9.82 1.68
C ALA A 782 24.15 9.05 1.78
N GLY A 783 23.19 9.33 0.90
CA GLY A 783 21.91 8.64 0.83
C GLY A 783 22.09 7.15 0.51
N ALA A 784 22.86 6.83 -0.53
CA ALA A 784 23.16 5.44 -0.88
C ALA A 784 23.91 4.73 0.26
N ALA A 785 24.90 5.38 0.86
CA ALA A 785 25.61 4.81 2.00
C ALA A 785 24.69 4.56 3.21
N ASN A 786 23.73 5.46 3.49
CA ASN A 786 22.80 5.26 4.60
C ASN A 786 21.81 4.11 4.33
N ALA A 787 21.31 3.98 3.10
CA ALA A 787 20.42 2.88 2.71
C ALA A 787 21.07 1.50 2.91
N GLN A 788 22.39 1.40 2.67
CA GLN A 788 23.17 0.17 2.92
C GLN A 788 23.19 -0.24 4.40
N THR A 789 22.91 0.68 5.33
CA THR A 789 22.89 0.35 6.77
C THR A 789 21.61 -0.38 7.19
N TYR A 790 20.52 -0.29 6.42
CA TYR A 790 19.21 -0.79 6.84
C TYR A 790 19.17 -2.31 6.91
N ALA A 791 19.70 -3.01 5.90
CA ALA A 791 19.70 -4.47 5.88
C ALA A 791 20.50 -5.07 7.07
N PRO A 792 21.75 -4.66 7.36
CA PRO A 792 22.48 -5.16 8.53
C PRO A 792 21.78 -4.92 9.87
N ARG A 793 21.13 -3.76 10.04
CA ARG A 793 20.33 -3.44 11.24
C ARG A 793 19.12 -4.37 11.35
N TRP A 794 18.45 -4.63 10.23
CA TRP A 794 17.34 -5.58 10.19
C TRP A 794 17.78 -7.02 10.44
N GLU A 795 18.92 -7.45 9.89
CA GLU A 795 19.50 -8.77 10.12
C GLU A 795 19.76 -9.06 11.60
N ALA A 796 20.15 -8.03 12.38
CA ALA A 796 20.31 -8.14 13.83
C ALA A 796 19.00 -8.46 14.59
N LEU A 797 17.85 -8.40 13.91
CA LEU A 797 16.54 -8.79 14.43
C LEU A 797 16.19 -10.27 14.17
N LYS A 798 17.06 -11.04 13.51
CA LYS A 798 16.81 -12.47 13.23
C LYS A 798 16.40 -13.23 14.49
N GLY A 799 15.25 -13.91 14.42
CA GLY A 799 14.68 -14.66 15.54
C GLY A 799 13.97 -13.82 16.62
N LYS A 800 13.86 -12.48 16.44
CA LYS A 800 13.14 -11.58 17.34
C LYS A 800 11.73 -11.21 16.87
N MET A 801 11.32 -11.67 15.68
CA MET A 801 9.99 -11.45 15.09
C MET A 801 9.55 -12.67 14.27
N ASN A 802 8.37 -12.60 13.64
CA ASN A 802 7.90 -13.67 12.75
C ASN A 802 8.86 -13.82 11.55
N GLN A 803 9.13 -15.07 11.16
CA GLN A 803 10.12 -15.37 10.13
C GLN A 803 9.73 -14.82 8.76
N GLN A 804 8.47 -14.94 8.35
CA GLN A 804 7.99 -14.46 7.06
C GLN A 804 8.11 -12.93 6.98
N GLN A 805 7.63 -12.21 8.00
CA GLN A 805 7.77 -10.74 8.07
C GLN A 805 9.24 -10.29 8.03
N TYR A 806 10.12 -11.04 8.69
CA TYR A 806 11.56 -10.77 8.69
C TYR A 806 12.17 -10.96 7.29
N GLU A 807 11.89 -12.09 6.63
CA GLU A 807 12.45 -12.43 5.31
C GLU A 807 11.96 -11.48 4.21
N GLU A 808 10.65 -11.23 4.14
CA GLU A 808 10.03 -10.38 3.10
C GLU A 808 10.50 -8.92 3.21
N GLN A 809 10.68 -8.42 4.43
CA GLN A 809 11.19 -7.06 4.63
C GLN A 809 12.71 -6.97 4.45
N LEU A 810 13.47 -8.00 4.85
CA LEU A 810 14.92 -8.04 4.63
C LEU A 810 15.24 -7.98 3.14
N TYR A 811 14.53 -8.76 2.32
CA TYR A 811 14.68 -8.74 0.87
C TYR A 811 14.55 -7.33 0.29
N ARG A 812 13.50 -6.59 0.68
CA ARG A 812 13.27 -5.19 0.24
C ARG A 812 14.36 -4.23 0.69
N LEU A 813 14.88 -4.38 1.91
CA LEU A 813 15.96 -3.51 2.42
C LEU A 813 17.28 -3.78 1.69
N ILE A 814 17.58 -5.05 1.35
CA ILE A 814 18.74 -5.42 0.53
C ILE A 814 18.58 -4.82 -0.88
N TYR A 815 17.41 -5.03 -1.48
CA TYR A 815 17.05 -4.50 -2.79
C TYR A 815 17.22 -2.97 -2.83
N GLN A 816 16.63 -2.25 -1.87
CA GLN A 816 16.74 -0.79 -1.78
C GLN A 816 18.20 -0.34 -1.61
N GLY A 817 19.01 -1.06 -0.82
CA GLY A 817 20.44 -0.79 -0.72
C GLY A 817 21.09 -0.82 -2.11
N GLY A 818 20.90 -1.90 -2.86
CA GLY A 818 21.41 -2.06 -4.22
C GLY A 818 20.90 -0.96 -5.16
N HIS A 819 19.58 -0.74 -5.22
CA HIS A 819 18.96 0.24 -6.12
C HIS A 819 19.35 1.69 -5.77
N SER A 820 19.66 2.01 -4.50
CA SER A 820 20.17 3.34 -4.12
C SER A 820 21.54 3.67 -4.75
N ILE A 821 22.36 2.67 -5.07
CA ILE A 821 23.62 2.85 -5.80
C ILE A 821 23.33 3.18 -7.27
N VAL A 822 22.34 2.52 -7.88
CA VAL A 822 21.87 2.79 -9.25
C VAL A 822 21.39 4.24 -9.35
N TRP A 823 20.55 4.67 -8.41
CA TRP A 823 20.08 6.05 -8.28
C TRP A 823 21.23 7.06 -8.17
N ARG A 824 22.14 6.84 -7.21
CA ARG A 824 23.33 7.68 -7.01
C ARG A 824 24.15 7.84 -8.29
N ASP A 825 24.53 6.73 -8.91
CA ASP A 825 25.42 6.73 -10.07
C ASP A 825 24.77 7.42 -11.26
N THR A 826 23.51 7.07 -11.55
CA THR A 826 22.75 7.60 -12.69
C THR A 826 22.62 9.12 -12.63
N ILE A 827 22.32 9.66 -11.45
CA ILE A 827 22.13 11.11 -11.26
C ILE A 827 23.45 11.85 -11.25
N ASN A 828 24.44 11.35 -10.51
CA ASN A 828 25.76 11.97 -10.43
C ASN A 828 26.42 12.03 -11.81
N GLN A 829 26.37 10.95 -12.59
CA GLN A 829 26.89 10.89 -13.95
C GLN A 829 26.18 11.87 -14.88
N PHE A 830 24.85 11.96 -14.78
CA PHE A 830 24.08 12.89 -15.59
C PHE A 830 24.52 14.34 -15.36
N TYR A 831 24.53 14.80 -14.10
CA TYR A 831 24.90 16.18 -13.79
C TYR A 831 26.40 16.46 -13.92
N TYR A 832 27.28 15.47 -13.74
CA TYR A 832 28.70 15.61 -14.08
C TYR A 832 28.88 15.80 -15.58
N ASN A 833 28.28 14.94 -16.41
CA ASN A 833 28.39 15.03 -17.86
C ASN A 833 27.81 16.35 -18.40
N LEU A 834 26.77 16.87 -17.75
CA LEU A 834 26.17 18.14 -18.09
C LEU A 834 27.03 19.34 -17.65
N SER A 835 27.43 19.39 -16.37
CA SER A 835 28.15 20.55 -15.79
C SER A 835 29.66 20.59 -16.09
N SER A 836 30.27 19.43 -16.37
CA SER A 836 31.73 19.24 -16.44
C SER A 836 32.50 19.66 -15.17
N ILE A 837 31.83 19.76 -14.00
CA ILE A 837 32.46 20.09 -12.72
C ILE A 837 32.80 18.79 -11.98
N PRO A 838 34.09 18.46 -11.79
CA PRO A 838 34.47 17.23 -11.10
C PRO A 838 34.14 17.30 -9.61
N ASP A 839 33.83 16.15 -9.03
CA ASP A 839 33.70 15.99 -7.58
C ASP A 839 35.01 16.29 -6.86
N GLU A 840 34.96 17.13 -5.83
CA GLU A 840 36.12 17.50 -5.02
C GLU A 840 36.75 16.29 -4.31
N GLN A 841 35.99 15.21 -4.08
CA GLN A 841 36.47 13.97 -3.48
C GLN A 841 36.95 12.94 -4.52
N ASN A 842 36.86 13.25 -5.82
CA ASN A 842 37.28 12.39 -6.93
C ASN A 842 36.65 10.98 -6.88
N ARG A 843 35.35 10.90 -6.53
CA ARG A 843 34.60 9.65 -6.52
C ARG A 843 34.04 9.30 -7.91
N GLY A 844 33.71 8.03 -8.09
CA GLY A 844 33.19 7.47 -9.34
C GLY A 844 31.91 8.15 -9.82
N GLY A 845 31.71 8.23 -11.13
CA GLY A 845 30.52 8.86 -11.72
C GLY A 845 30.51 10.39 -11.66
N CYS A 846 31.52 11.03 -11.04
CA CYS A 846 31.64 12.49 -10.95
C CYS A 846 33.01 12.99 -11.44
N GLY A 847 33.59 12.34 -12.46
CA GLY A 847 34.93 12.65 -12.98
C GLY A 847 36.09 11.92 -12.30
N GLY A 848 35.82 11.10 -11.28
CA GLY A 848 36.75 10.10 -10.73
C GLY A 848 36.48 8.68 -11.27
N ASP A 849 37.42 7.76 -11.02
CA ASP A 849 37.31 6.35 -11.41
C ASP A 849 36.45 5.56 -10.41
N PHE A 850 35.74 4.53 -10.88
CA PHE A 850 35.14 3.51 -10.01
C PHE A 850 36.21 2.49 -9.61
N PRO A 851 36.74 2.51 -8.38
CA PRO A 851 37.96 1.77 -8.03
C PRO A 851 37.76 0.26 -7.93
N TYR A 852 36.51 -0.22 -7.91
CA TYR A 852 36.15 -1.61 -7.65
C TYR A 852 35.54 -2.34 -8.86
N ARG A 853 35.33 -1.65 -9.99
CA ARG A 853 34.52 -2.15 -11.11
C ARG A 853 35.33 -2.82 -12.20
N ILE A 854 34.74 -3.88 -12.74
CA ILE A 854 35.03 -4.44 -14.06
C ILE A 854 33.78 -4.19 -14.91
N GLU A 855 33.90 -3.30 -15.90
CA GLU A 855 32.79 -3.03 -16.82
C GLU A 855 32.53 -4.26 -17.68
N ALA A 856 31.27 -4.68 -17.80
CA ALA A 856 30.95 -5.96 -18.41
C ALA A 856 31.32 -5.99 -19.91
N GLU A 857 31.24 -4.85 -20.60
CA GLU A 857 31.66 -4.70 -22.00
C GLU A 857 33.17 -4.75 -22.21
N SER A 858 33.97 -4.70 -21.14
CA SER A 858 35.43 -4.87 -21.18
C SER A 858 35.88 -6.33 -21.02
N MET A 859 34.95 -7.23 -20.69
CA MET A 859 35.22 -8.66 -20.49
C MET A 859 35.39 -9.40 -21.84
N GLU A 860 35.94 -10.62 -21.79
CA GLU A 860 35.92 -11.54 -22.93
C GLU A 860 34.51 -12.15 -23.05
N LEU A 861 33.84 -11.87 -24.17
CA LEU A 861 32.43 -12.22 -24.38
C LEU A 861 32.26 -13.43 -25.31
N ASP A 862 31.38 -14.35 -24.94
CA ASP A 862 30.86 -15.43 -25.78
C ASP A 862 29.33 -15.45 -25.68
N GLY A 863 28.61 -15.27 -26.78
CA GLY A 863 27.14 -15.15 -26.81
C GLY A 863 26.57 -13.78 -26.35
N TYR A 864 27.31 -13.04 -25.51
CA TYR A 864 27.01 -11.65 -25.14
C TYR A 864 27.47 -10.65 -26.21
N ASN A 865 26.69 -9.59 -26.41
CA ASN A 865 27.04 -8.43 -27.24
C ASN A 865 27.01 -7.14 -26.44
N VAL A 866 27.92 -6.22 -26.77
CA VAL A 866 27.93 -4.86 -26.21
C VAL A 866 26.77 -4.06 -26.80
N THR A 867 25.98 -3.46 -25.92
CA THR A 867 24.82 -2.61 -26.24
C THR A 867 24.98 -1.25 -25.57
N ILE A 868 24.42 -0.21 -26.18
CA ILE A 868 24.38 1.14 -25.60
C ILE A 868 23.16 1.21 -24.69
N ALA A 869 23.33 1.68 -23.47
CA ALA A 869 22.21 1.91 -22.57
C ALA A 869 21.37 3.11 -23.04
N GLU A 870 20.05 3.04 -22.89
CA GLU A 870 19.15 4.14 -23.22
C GLU A 870 18.14 4.34 -22.06
N PRO A 871 18.22 5.44 -21.29
CA PRO A 871 19.24 6.49 -21.34
C PRO A 871 20.66 5.99 -21.03
N TRP A 872 21.69 6.63 -21.60
CA TRP A 872 23.08 6.18 -21.47
C TRP A 872 23.57 6.13 -20.02
N ASN A 873 23.16 7.09 -19.19
CA ASN A 873 23.57 7.20 -17.79
C ASN A 873 22.93 6.13 -16.89
N THR A 874 22.11 5.24 -17.43
CA THR A 874 21.59 4.08 -16.69
C THR A 874 22.57 2.91 -16.64
N ALA A 875 23.72 3.01 -17.32
CA ALA A 875 24.86 2.10 -17.21
C ALA A 875 26.14 2.87 -16.91
N SER A 876 27.04 2.31 -16.09
CA SER A 876 28.21 3.01 -15.53
C SER A 876 29.11 3.69 -16.56
N SER A 877 29.24 3.10 -17.77
CA SER A 877 30.08 3.59 -18.87
C SER A 877 29.26 4.05 -20.10
N GLY A 878 27.93 4.07 -19.99
CA GLY A 878 27.03 4.22 -21.12
C GLY A 878 26.80 2.93 -21.93
N ARG A 879 27.38 1.80 -21.51
CA ARG A 879 27.33 0.52 -22.21
C ARG A 879 27.07 -0.62 -21.24
N LEU A 880 26.48 -1.68 -21.76
CA LEU A 880 26.18 -2.92 -21.05
C LEU A 880 26.41 -4.10 -21.99
N ILE A 881 26.38 -5.33 -21.47
CA ILE A 881 26.30 -6.55 -22.28
C ILE A 881 24.91 -7.16 -22.21
N ALA A 882 24.41 -7.66 -23.34
CA ALA A 882 23.12 -8.35 -23.44
C ALA A 882 23.25 -9.60 -24.32
N ALA A 883 22.55 -10.68 -23.98
CA ALA A 883 22.61 -11.91 -24.74
C ALA A 883 22.04 -11.68 -26.15
N SER A 884 22.75 -12.18 -27.17
CA SER A 884 22.43 -11.93 -28.57
C SER A 884 21.42 -12.92 -29.18
N SER A 885 21.07 -13.96 -28.43
CA SER A 885 20.15 -15.03 -28.78
C SER A 885 19.57 -15.64 -27.51
N ASN A 886 18.65 -16.60 -27.64
CA ASN A 886 18.11 -17.32 -26.48
C ASN A 886 19.05 -18.45 -25.97
N ASP A 887 20.28 -18.52 -26.47
CA ASP A 887 21.30 -19.45 -25.99
C ASP A 887 22.06 -18.84 -24.81
N THR A 888 22.66 -19.70 -23.98
CA THR A 888 23.52 -19.29 -22.86
C THR A 888 24.67 -18.39 -23.34
N ALA A 889 24.89 -17.27 -22.65
CA ALA A 889 25.97 -16.33 -22.88
C ALA A 889 26.94 -16.31 -21.69
N THR A 890 28.22 -16.03 -21.93
CA THR A 890 29.25 -15.95 -20.89
C THR A 890 30.15 -14.73 -21.09
N ALA A 891 30.53 -14.08 -19.99
CA ALA A 891 31.53 -13.02 -19.99
C ALA A 891 32.60 -13.33 -18.94
N THR A 892 33.87 -13.23 -19.32
CA THR A 892 35.02 -13.64 -18.48
C THR A 892 36.05 -12.52 -18.35
N ALA A 893 36.57 -12.31 -17.13
CA ALA A 893 37.67 -11.37 -16.87
C ALA A 893 38.65 -11.93 -15.84
N THR A 894 39.92 -11.55 -15.94
CA THR A 894 40.91 -11.82 -14.89
C THR A 894 40.86 -10.70 -13.85
N VAL A 895 40.73 -11.04 -12.57
CA VAL A 895 40.75 -10.08 -11.47
C VAL A 895 42.16 -9.47 -11.34
N PRO A 896 42.34 -8.17 -11.56
CA PRO A 896 43.65 -7.53 -11.44
C PRO A 896 43.98 -7.16 -9.99
N ASP A 897 45.28 -7.05 -9.66
CA ASP A 897 45.77 -6.60 -8.35
C ASP A 897 45.16 -5.25 -7.91
N SER A 898 44.86 -4.36 -8.87
CA SER A 898 44.37 -3.01 -8.60
C SER A 898 42.98 -2.98 -7.95
N LEU A 899 42.13 -4.01 -8.12
CA LEU A 899 40.82 -4.09 -7.47
C LEU A 899 40.91 -4.57 -6.02
N LEU A 900 42.01 -5.26 -5.67
CA LEU A 900 42.23 -5.81 -4.34
C LEU A 900 42.93 -4.77 -3.46
N THR A 901 42.22 -3.66 -3.21
CA THR A 901 42.76 -2.46 -2.55
C THR A 901 43.04 -2.63 -1.05
N SER A 902 42.72 -3.80 -0.48
CA SER A 902 42.89 -4.11 0.94
C SER A 902 43.71 -5.39 1.15
N ASN A 903 44.26 -5.58 2.34
CA ASN A 903 44.88 -6.85 2.74
C ASN A 903 43.84 -7.90 3.17
N SER A 904 42.56 -7.72 2.83
CA SER A 904 41.51 -8.68 3.16
C SER A 904 41.68 -9.98 2.37
N SER A 905 41.35 -11.10 3.01
CA SER A 905 41.27 -12.40 2.35
C SER A 905 39.92 -12.65 1.68
N THR A 906 38.91 -11.87 2.04
CA THR A 906 37.54 -11.93 1.50
C THR A 906 37.08 -10.56 1.03
N TYR A 907 36.19 -10.56 0.04
CA TYR A 907 35.64 -9.38 -0.62
C TYR A 907 34.14 -9.57 -0.81
N ASP A 908 33.42 -8.46 -0.88
CA ASP A 908 32.06 -8.46 -1.38
C ASP A 908 32.12 -8.37 -2.90
N VAL A 909 31.36 -9.23 -3.59
CA VAL A 909 31.29 -9.29 -5.04
C VAL A 909 29.87 -9.00 -5.46
N ALA A 910 29.66 -7.89 -6.16
CA ALA A 910 28.35 -7.47 -6.59
C ALA A 910 28.22 -7.45 -8.11
N VAL A 911 27.04 -7.79 -8.61
CA VAL A 911 26.71 -7.73 -10.04
C VAL A 911 25.58 -6.74 -10.22
N ASN A 912 25.80 -5.75 -11.07
CA ASN A 912 24.79 -4.80 -11.49
C ASN A 912 24.20 -5.30 -12.82
N TYR A 913 22.88 -5.51 -12.85
CA TYR A 913 22.19 -6.20 -13.94
C TYR A 913 20.80 -5.60 -14.16
N PHE A 914 20.15 -5.98 -15.26
CA PHE A 914 18.81 -5.50 -15.58
C PHE A 914 17.83 -6.67 -15.54
N ASP A 915 16.75 -6.50 -14.78
CA ASP A 915 15.65 -7.47 -14.68
C ASP A 915 14.40 -6.91 -15.38
N VAL A 916 13.96 -7.62 -16.42
CA VAL A 916 12.93 -7.18 -17.37
C VAL A 916 11.72 -8.11 -17.27
N ALA A 917 10.57 -7.56 -16.86
CA ALA A 917 9.40 -8.31 -16.39
C ALA A 917 8.67 -9.22 -17.42
N ILE A 918 9.12 -9.27 -18.68
CA ILE A 918 8.57 -10.19 -19.70
C ILE A 918 9.60 -11.30 -19.95
N GLY A 919 10.06 -11.94 -18.89
CA GLY A 919 11.10 -12.95 -18.89
C GLY A 919 11.51 -13.30 -17.46
N ILE A 920 12.25 -14.39 -17.30
CA ILE A 920 12.97 -14.70 -16.06
C ILE A 920 14.36 -15.12 -16.48
N ALA A 921 15.25 -14.16 -16.74
CA ALA A 921 16.62 -14.53 -17.04
C ALA A 921 17.28 -15.14 -15.80
N HIS A 922 18.23 -16.03 -16.04
CA HIS A 922 19.03 -16.65 -14.99
C HIS A 922 20.48 -16.22 -15.12
N TRP A 923 21.13 -15.97 -13.98
CA TRP A 923 22.54 -15.68 -13.94
C TRP A 923 23.26 -16.60 -12.97
N THR A 924 24.50 -16.96 -13.30
CA THR A 924 25.41 -17.67 -12.40
C THR A 924 26.79 -17.04 -12.43
N LEU A 925 27.29 -16.66 -11.26
CA LEU A 925 28.61 -16.08 -11.09
C LEU A 925 29.61 -17.13 -10.61
N TYR A 926 30.76 -17.20 -11.27
CA TYR A 926 31.88 -18.07 -10.95
C TYR A 926 33.16 -17.27 -10.70
N LEU A 927 33.99 -17.80 -9.82
CA LEU A 927 35.37 -17.40 -9.64
C LEU A 927 36.26 -18.64 -9.78
N ASN A 928 37.07 -18.67 -10.83
CA ASN A 928 37.67 -19.87 -11.41
C ASN A 928 36.57 -20.92 -11.68
N ASP A 929 36.73 -22.14 -11.14
CA ASP A 929 35.73 -23.21 -11.23
C ASP A 929 34.76 -23.24 -10.02
N ARG A 930 34.83 -22.26 -9.10
CA ARG A 930 33.97 -22.18 -7.91
C ARG A 930 32.77 -21.28 -8.19
N MET A 931 31.56 -21.80 -8.00
CA MET A 931 30.33 -20.99 -8.02
C MET A 931 30.29 -20.05 -6.82
N VAL A 932 30.08 -18.76 -7.07
CA VAL A 932 29.87 -17.73 -6.06
C VAL A 932 28.39 -17.64 -5.72
N GLY A 933 27.52 -17.63 -6.73
CA GLY A 933 26.07 -17.64 -6.55
C GLY A 933 25.30 -17.71 -7.86
N GLU A 934 24.00 -17.98 -7.73
CA GLU A 934 23.02 -18.02 -8.83
C GLU A 934 21.77 -17.24 -8.42
N TRP A 935 21.13 -16.55 -9.36
CA TRP A 935 19.90 -15.79 -9.13
C TRP A 935 19.08 -15.67 -10.42
N LYS A 936 17.88 -15.09 -10.30
CA LYS A 936 16.92 -14.91 -11.38
C LYS A 936 16.43 -13.47 -11.47
N GLY A 937 15.93 -13.10 -12.64
CA GLY A 937 15.17 -11.87 -12.88
C GLY A 937 13.71 -12.16 -12.59
N ASP A 938 13.35 -12.11 -11.31
CA ASP A 938 12.01 -12.50 -10.84
C ASP A 938 11.43 -11.45 -9.87
N MET A 939 11.90 -10.21 -9.95
CA MET A 939 11.53 -9.13 -9.05
C MET A 939 10.02 -8.88 -9.01
N GLU A 940 9.29 -9.11 -10.11
CA GLU A 940 7.85 -8.94 -10.15
C GLU A 940 7.10 -9.86 -9.18
N TYR A 941 7.66 -11.04 -8.90
CA TYR A 941 7.08 -11.99 -7.95
C TYR A 941 7.53 -11.72 -6.51
N GLN A 942 8.74 -11.18 -6.32
CA GLN A 942 9.29 -10.89 -4.99
C GLN A 942 8.82 -9.52 -4.44
N LEU A 943 8.83 -8.49 -5.28
CA LEU A 943 8.37 -7.13 -4.96
C LEU A 943 6.85 -7.01 -5.06
N GLY A 944 6.21 -7.84 -5.88
CA GLY A 944 4.75 -7.92 -6.02
C GLY A 944 4.16 -7.06 -7.15
N HIS A 945 5.02 -6.48 -7.99
CA HIS A 945 4.67 -5.84 -9.26
C HIS A 945 5.89 -5.80 -10.18
N ALA A 946 5.65 -5.77 -11.49
CA ALA A 946 6.68 -5.62 -12.51
C ALA A 946 7.16 -4.15 -12.59
N PRO A 947 8.41 -3.84 -12.23
CA PRO A 947 8.88 -2.45 -12.26
C PRO A 947 9.12 -1.94 -13.70
N ALA A 948 9.58 -2.81 -14.62
CA ALA A 948 10.02 -2.37 -15.94
C ALA A 948 9.90 -3.46 -17.02
N VAL A 949 9.72 -3.02 -18.27
CA VAL A 949 9.75 -3.85 -19.49
C VAL A 949 10.87 -3.44 -20.44
N ALA A 950 11.66 -2.44 -20.09
CA ALA A 950 12.75 -1.90 -20.88
C ALA A 950 14.06 -1.94 -20.08
N ILE A 951 15.19 -2.06 -20.78
CA ILE A 951 16.53 -1.99 -20.17
C ILE A 951 16.89 -0.52 -19.93
N ASN A 952 16.52 -0.02 -18.77
CA ASN A 952 16.74 1.35 -18.31
C ASN A 952 16.88 1.39 -16.78
N GLY A 953 16.85 2.59 -16.19
CA GLY A 953 16.92 2.80 -14.74
C GLY A 953 15.83 2.07 -13.94
N ASP A 954 14.67 1.79 -14.53
CA ASP A 954 13.56 1.10 -13.85
C ASP A 954 13.82 -0.41 -13.67
N SER A 955 14.57 -1.01 -14.62
CA SER A 955 14.96 -2.42 -14.59
C SER A 955 16.33 -2.66 -13.94
N ASN A 956 17.13 -1.60 -13.76
CA ASN A 956 18.49 -1.71 -13.26
C ASN A 956 18.50 -2.00 -11.75
N THR A 957 19.16 -3.10 -11.38
CA THR A 957 19.22 -3.61 -10.02
C THR A 957 20.58 -4.23 -9.73
N ARG A 958 20.78 -4.62 -8.47
CA ARG A 958 22.06 -5.13 -7.98
C ARG A 958 21.87 -6.28 -7.01
N ILE A 959 22.73 -7.28 -7.15
CA ILE A 959 22.90 -8.37 -6.18
C ILE A 959 24.32 -8.35 -5.64
N THR A 960 24.50 -8.64 -4.35
CA THR A 960 25.79 -8.66 -3.67
C THR A 960 26.00 -9.98 -2.95
N PHE A 961 27.15 -10.62 -3.18
CA PHE A 961 27.61 -11.80 -2.47
C PHE A 961 28.70 -11.40 -1.47
N HIS A 962 28.46 -11.66 -0.19
CA HIS A 962 29.39 -11.27 0.88
C HIS A 962 30.45 -12.33 1.16
N ASP A 963 31.60 -11.89 1.70
CA ASP A 963 32.67 -12.76 2.21
C ASP A 963 33.26 -13.75 1.17
N VAL A 964 33.33 -13.35 -0.10
CA VAL A 964 33.89 -14.17 -1.18
C VAL A 964 35.42 -14.13 -1.13
N GLU A 965 36.07 -15.29 -1.08
CA GLU A 965 37.54 -15.34 -1.18
C GLU A 965 37.99 -15.00 -2.61
N VAL A 966 38.64 -13.86 -2.81
CA VAL A 966 39.12 -13.40 -4.13
C VAL A 966 40.64 -13.21 -4.10
N ARG A 967 41.32 -13.66 -5.16
CA ARG A 967 42.76 -13.45 -5.35
C ARG A 967 43.03 -12.83 -6.71
N SER A 968 44.13 -12.09 -6.78
CA SER A 968 44.63 -11.58 -8.04
C SER A 968 44.98 -12.72 -8.98
N GLY A 969 44.59 -12.58 -10.24
CA GLY A 969 44.71 -13.61 -11.26
C GLY A 969 43.57 -14.63 -11.27
N ASP A 970 42.61 -14.57 -10.33
CA ASP A 970 41.40 -15.39 -10.42
C ASP A 970 40.59 -15.02 -11.67
N VAL A 971 39.94 -16.02 -12.28
CA VAL A 971 39.09 -15.84 -13.46
C VAL A 971 37.65 -15.66 -13.04
N LEU A 972 37.14 -14.45 -13.10
CA LEU A 972 35.73 -14.13 -12.90
C LEU A 972 34.94 -14.47 -14.16
N LYS A 973 33.84 -15.22 -14.02
CA LYS A 973 32.96 -15.57 -15.14
C LYS A 973 31.50 -15.42 -14.73
N ILE A 974 30.76 -14.62 -15.48
CA ILE A 974 29.29 -14.53 -15.40
C ILE A 974 28.69 -15.34 -16.55
N VAL A 975 27.69 -16.15 -16.24
CA VAL A 975 26.89 -16.92 -17.21
C VAL A 975 25.47 -16.38 -17.15
N GLY A 976 24.92 -15.97 -18.29
CA GLY A 976 23.53 -15.54 -18.42
C GLY A 976 22.75 -16.47 -19.32
N GLU A 977 21.54 -16.81 -18.89
CA GLU A 977 20.57 -17.61 -19.64
C GLU A 977 19.31 -16.76 -19.82
N PRO A 978 19.13 -16.12 -20.99
CA PRO A 978 18.00 -15.25 -21.24
C PRO A 978 16.69 -16.04 -21.36
N GLU A 979 15.58 -15.42 -20.95
CA GLU A 979 14.24 -15.97 -21.16
C GLU A 979 13.33 -14.87 -21.71
N ARG A 980 12.71 -15.15 -22.86
CA ARG A 980 11.75 -14.24 -23.53
C ARG A 980 12.39 -12.86 -23.81
N GLU A 981 11.85 -11.78 -23.25
CA GLU A 981 12.34 -10.40 -23.45
C GLU A 981 13.45 -10.03 -22.46
N ASP A 982 13.65 -10.83 -21.41
CA ASP A 982 14.80 -10.66 -20.53
C ASP A 982 16.04 -11.29 -21.17
N VAL A 983 16.90 -10.42 -21.70
CA VAL A 983 18.13 -10.76 -22.44
C VAL A 983 19.34 -10.95 -21.52
N ALA A 984 19.13 -11.21 -20.22
CA ALA A 984 20.16 -11.48 -19.24
C ALA A 984 21.25 -10.38 -19.17
N ALA A 985 20.83 -9.11 -19.27
CA ALA A 985 21.73 -7.97 -19.42
C ALA A 985 22.52 -7.66 -18.14
N VAL A 986 23.80 -7.30 -18.29
CA VAL A 986 24.74 -7.00 -17.20
C VAL A 986 25.49 -5.70 -17.50
N ASP A 987 25.59 -4.83 -16.50
CA ASP A 987 26.28 -3.54 -16.56
C ASP A 987 27.75 -3.71 -16.13
N TYR A 988 28.00 -4.08 -14.88
CA TYR A 988 29.34 -4.29 -14.35
C TYR A 988 29.37 -5.29 -13.19
N ILE A 989 30.58 -5.72 -12.84
CA ILE A 989 30.85 -6.50 -11.63
C ILE A 989 31.81 -5.72 -10.73
N SER A 990 31.45 -5.54 -9.45
CA SER A 990 32.27 -4.86 -8.44
C SER A 990 32.88 -5.84 -7.46
N ILE A 991 34.14 -5.64 -7.09
CA ILE A 991 34.85 -6.40 -6.05
C ILE A 991 35.43 -5.41 -5.06
N PHE A 992 34.87 -5.35 -3.85
CA PHE A 992 35.20 -4.34 -2.85
C PHE A 992 35.36 -4.93 -1.44
N PRO A 993 36.13 -4.28 -0.54
CA PRO A 993 36.36 -4.83 0.80
C PRO A 993 35.07 -4.92 1.63
N PRO A 994 34.93 -5.90 2.54
CA PRO A 994 33.77 -6.01 3.40
C PRO A 994 33.54 -4.73 4.22
N GLY A 995 32.28 -4.28 4.29
CA GLY A 995 31.88 -3.07 5.01
C GLY A 995 32.21 -1.76 4.28
N VAL A 996 32.72 -1.82 3.05
CA VAL A 996 32.82 -0.68 2.14
C VAL A 996 31.56 -0.64 1.27
N VAL A 997 31.03 0.56 1.01
CA VAL A 997 29.99 0.76 -0.02
C VAL A 997 30.71 1.10 -1.32
N ASP A 998 30.43 0.32 -2.38
CA ASP A 998 30.97 0.51 -3.73
C ASP A 998 30.72 1.90 -4.31
#